data_AF-A0A7E5W3N1-F1
#
_entry.id   AF-A0A7E5W3N1-F1
#
_cell.length_a   1.000
_cell.length_b   1.000
_cell.length_c   1.000
_cell.angle_alpha   90.00
_cell.angle_beta   90.00
_cell.angle_gamma   90.00
#
_symmetry.space_group_name_H-M   'P 1'
#
loop_
_entity.id
_entity.type
_entity.pdbx_description
1 polymer ?
#
loop_
_entity_poly.entity_id
_entity_poly.type
_entity_poly.pdbx_seq_one_letter_code
_entity_poly.pdbx_strand_id
1 'polypeptide(L)'
;MRRVWCSFQSHFIKMANIPPRKVSSSSRVKQDASPLQILLQMGFPRHRALKALAATGNRSVQLASDWLLTHVNDGHIDADEPREYIFYASPTGPLLNQLLEFWDKSKAISGWNGAHNFPPHITLVSFFKAPDETSLQLGKAVKHVVENVGDPPNCPLKLEPYVSHNFMALFVSDEHADYLKRIAVQYVKQVSSILGVMVDTYEHLDALGTCFPWCTMPQEKPIKSINLEAHVKSLHITLAYHFDVAAYDELKRLVDDMQPSDQPGWELRLYSRDPRFANHQVYKVTQGYVPKASDELELVLGDYIYIEEKEFDNSPDGWVLGTSWLTGVSGCLPAVFTRRTAESDAWTLHRAVSLGNNSSDSKSESDSNTDGEMATNYPHEDATQLGHEKSEETYKEWGKYWTAVQTDKTDSILNVTQGHAIDWKANSNQVEGGPEGKKDKGRRWIFAMRHGERVDLTYGQWVPFCFDEDGKYVRKDLNLPLKLGERVGGKESYLKDTPLTRVGRLQAYLVGEGLRLAGVPVTHVYASAALRCVETAHSFLEGLQADPSVKVKVEPGLFEYKMWHLAKGMAPFMTPIELYKYGLNVDLQYKPYIDLDIHSNETLEEYYKRGELVVQSAVKDTENEGGNIIFVGHAATLDVMAIALKRMNETRSQYPEYKIHNNLLRVPYCALGAARDQPYEVVCPPCPPSINSSSGRFDWRMLLDA
;
A
#
# COMPACT_ATOMS: atom_id res chain seq x y z
N MET A 1 -49.12 -76.22 -24.62
CA MET A 1 -47.83 -76.92 -24.80
C MET A 1 -46.70 -75.92 -24.62
N ARG A 2 -45.75 -76.23 -23.71
CA ARG A 2 -44.35 -75.72 -23.54
C ARG A 2 -44.14 -74.21 -23.29
N ARG A 3 -43.83 -73.85 -22.03
CA ARG A 3 -42.49 -73.54 -21.41
C ARG A 3 -42.10 -72.07 -21.66
N VAL A 4 -42.34 -71.12 -20.76
CA VAL A 4 -41.73 -70.82 -19.43
C VAL A 4 -40.21 -70.59 -19.51
N TRP A 5 -39.79 -69.39 -19.09
CA TRP A 5 -38.76 -69.05 -18.08
C TRP A 5 -38.80 -67.50 -17.93
N CYS A 6 -39.61 -66.96 -17.01
CA CYS A 6 -39.26 -66.45 -15.65
C CYS A 6 -38.14 -65.40 -15.64
N SER A 7 -38.18 -64.27 -14.95
CA SER A 7 -39.16 -63.43 -14.22
C SER A 7 -38.30 -62.40 -13.47
N PHE A 8 -38.67 -61.12 -13.45
CA PHE A 8 -38.90 -60.29 -12.24
C PHE A 8 -38.83 -58.77 -12.50
N GLN A 9 -39.97 -58.16 -12.16
CA GLN A 9 -40.40 -56.76 -11.92
C GLN A 9 -39.34 -55.80 -11.29
N SER A 10 -39.46 -54.45 -11.29
CA SER A 10 -40.64 -53.57 -11.17
C SER A 10 -40.39 -52.08 -11.55
N HIS A 11 -41.35 -51.49 -12.26
CA HIS A 11 -41.97 -50.16 -12.09
C HIS A 11 -41.14 -48.85 -12.04
N PHE A 12 -41.17 -48.10 -13.15
CA PHE A 12 -41.12 -46.63 -13.18
C PHE A 12 -42.47 -46.09 -13.70
N ILE A 13 -43.11 -45.21 -12.93
CA ILE A 13 -44.37 -44.51 -13.28
C ILE A 13 -44.03 -43.20 -14.01
N LYS A 14 -44.75 -42.96 -15.11
CA LYS A 14 -44.74 -41.75 -15.95
C LYS A 14 -45.20 -40.50 -15.18
N MET A 15 -44.57 -39.35 -15.44
CA MET A 15 -45.24 -38.05 -15.38
C MET A 15 -45.28 -37.41 -16.76
N ALA A 16 -46.41 -36.78 -17.05
CA ALA A 16 -46.83 -36.27 -18.35
C ALA A 16 -46.27 -34.87 -18.68
N ASN A 17 -46.20 -34.60 -19.98
CA ASN A 17 -45.68 -33.40 -20.65
C ASN A 17 -46.37 -32.06 -20.27
N ILE A 18 -45.56 -31.00 -20.28
CA ILE A 18 -45.95 -29.58 -20.45
C ILE A 18 -44.99 -28.95 -21.50
N PRO A 19 -45.43 -28.02 -22.39
CA PRO A 19 -44.86 -27.78 -23.72
C PRO A 19 -43.65 -26.80 -23.76
N PRO A 20 -42.92 -26.68 -24.89
CA PRO A 20 -41.53 -26.17 -24.90
C PRO A 20 -41.48 -24.65 -24.82
N ARG A 21 -40.66 -24.12 -23.90
CA ARG A 21 -40.36 -22.68 -23.83
C ARG A 21 -39.08 -22.38 -24.62
N LYS A 22 -39.22 -21.43 -25.54
CA LYS A 22 -38.22 -20.90 -26.48
C LYS A 22 -36.84 -20.71 -25.84
N VAL A 23 -35.82 -21.28 -26.48
CA VAL A 23 -34.40 -20.97 -26.21
C VAL A 23 -34.15 -19.56 -26.74
N SER A 24 -34.06 -18.58 -25.84
CA SER A 24 -33.43 -17.30 -26.18
C SER A 24 -31.93 -17.46 -26.00
N SER A 25 -31.22 -17.55 -27.13
CA SER A 25 -29.77 -17.37 -27.17
C SER A 25 -29.45 -15.93 -26.81
N SER A 26 -29.11 -15.67 -25.55
CA SER A 26 -28.33 -14.49 -25.17
C SER A 26 -27.15 -14.96 -24.33
N SER A 27 -26.02 -15.21 -24.99
CA SER A 27 -24.70 -15.21 -24.36
C SER A 27 -24.45 -13.81 -23.80
N ARG A 28 -24.93 -13.52 -22.60
CA ARG A 28 -24.42 -12.38 -21.83
C ARG A 28 -23.07 -12.81 -21.29
N VAL A 29 -22.01 -12.33 -21.94
CA VAL A 29 -20.69 -12.16 -21.32
C VAL A 29 -20.94 -11.52 -19.95
N LYS A 30 -20.59 -12.21 -18.87
CA LYS A 30 -20.60 -11.59 -17.53
C LYS A 30 -19.57 -10.47 -17.59
N GLN A 31 -20.02 -9.22 -17.65
CA GLN A 31 -19.15 -8.07 -17.47
C GLN A 31 -18.71 -8.07 -16.01
N ASP A 32 -17.40 -8.06 -15.77
CA ASP A 32 -16.84 -7.86 -14.43
C ASP A 32 -17.40 -6.56 -13.84
N ALA A 33 -17.79 -6.60 -12.57
CA ALA A 33 -18.32 -5.43 -11.90
C ALA A 33 -17.25 -4.33 -11.86
N SER A 34 -17.62 -3.10 -12.23
CA SER A 34 -16.65 -1.99 -12.26
C SER A 34 -16.13 -1.68 -10.84
N PRO A 35 -14.92 -1.11 -10.69
CA PRO A 35 -14.39 -0.72 -9.38
C PRO A 35 -15.38 0.12 -8.56
N LEU A 36 -16.10 1.03 -9.22
CA LEU A 36 -17.17 1.82 -8.61
C LEU A 36 -18.32 0.95 -8.10
N GLN A 37 -18.79 -0.01 -8.91
CA GLN A 37 -19.88 -0.92 -8.49
C GLN A 37 -19.49 -1.74 -7.26
N ILE A 38 -18.24 -2.16 -7.15
CA ILE A 38 -17.74 -2.90 -6.00
C ILE A 38 -17.77 -2.01 -4.74
N LEU A 39 -17.27 -0.76 -4.83
CA LEU A 39 -17.32 0.18 -3.69
C LEU A 39 -18.77 0.52 -3.27
N LEU A 40 -19.68 0.65 -4.23
CA LEU A 40 -21.11 0.84 -3.95
C LEU A 40 -21.71 -0.38 -3.22
N GLN A 41 -21.34 -1.60 -3.64
CA GLN A 41 -21.76 -2.83 -2.97
C GLN A 41 -21.18 -2.98 -1.56
N MET A 42 -20.00 -2.41 -1.29
CA MET A 42 -19.41 -2.30 0.05
C MET A 42 -20.15 -1.28 0.95
N GLY A 43 -21.11 -0.52 0.40
CA GLY A 43 -21.92 0.44 1.13
C GLY A 43 -21.37 1.87 1.12
N PHE A 44 -20.32 2.16 0.36
CA PHE A 44 -19.80 3.52 0.23
C PHE A 44 -20.71 4.38 -0.64
N PRO A 45 -21.00 5.64 -0.25
CA PRO A 45 -21.72 6.59 -1.10
C PRO A 45 -21.02 6.81 -2.45
N ARG A 46 -21.80 6.98 -3.52
CA ARG A 46 -21.27 7.11 -4.89
C ARG A 46 -20.24 8.23 -5.03
N HIS A 47 -20.50 9.41 -4.48
CA HIS A 47 -19.60 10.56 -4.59
C HIS A 47 -18.27 10.31 -3.87
N ARG A 48 -18.28 9.73 -2.66
CA ARG A 48 -17.05 9.35 -1.94
C ARG A 48 -16.28 8.26 -2.70
N ALA A 49 -16.97 7.24 -3.21
CA ALA A 49 -16.34 6.17 -3.96
C ALA A 49 -15.63 6.68 -5.22
N LEU A 50 -16.24 7.61 -5.95
CA LEU A 50 -15.63 8.27 -7.11
C LEU A 50 -14.42 9.11 -6.72
N LYS A 51 -14.55 9.92 -5.67
CA LYS A 51 -13.43 10.72 -5.14
C LYS A 51 -12.25 9.85 -4.75
N ALA A 52 -12.49 8.74 -4.07
CA ALA A 52 -11.45 7.81 -3.67
C ALA A 52 -10.76 7.13 -4.86
N LEU A 53 -11.54 6.73 -5.87
CA LEU A 53 -11.01 6.19 -7.11
C LEU A 53 -10.13 7.22 -7.84
N ALA A 54 -10.55 8.48 -7.89
CA ALA A 54 -9.77 9.57 -8.47
C ALA A 54 -8.50 9.89 -7.64
N ALA A 55 -8.61 9.92 -6.31
CA ALA A 55 -7.49 10.18 -5.40
C ALA A 55 -6.41 9.08 -5.46
N THR A 56 -6.78 7.86 -5.82
CA THR A 56 -5.88 6.69 -5.91
C THR A 56 -5.50 6.31 -7.35
N GLY A 57 -5.85 7.14 -8.34
CA GLY A 57 -5.44 6.92 -9.72
C GLY A 57 -6.17 5.78 -10.42
N ASN A 58 -7.33 5.36 -9.91
CA ASN A 58 -8.09 4.18 -10.35
C ASN A 58 -7.25 2.88 -10.37
N ARG A 59 -6.22 2.78 -9.51
CA ARG A 59 -5.29 1.64 -9.50
C ARG A 59 -5.92 0.35 -9.00
N SER A 60 -6.70 0.41 -7.93
CA SER A 60 -7.44 -0.74 -7.42
C SER A 60 -8.60 -0.34 -6.53
N VAL A 61 -9.56 -1.26 -6.38
CA VAL A 61 -10.66 -1.09 -5.41
C VAL A 61 -10.13 -1.08 -3.99
N GLN A 62 -9.10 -1.89 -3.69
CA GLN A 62 -8.48 -1.96 -2.38
C GLN A 62 -7.88 -0.62 -1.97
N LEU A 63 -7.06 0.00 -2.82
CA LEU A 63 -6.49 1.31 -2.53
C LEU A 63 -7.57 2.38 -2.33
N ALA A 64 -8.62 2.37 -3.16
CA ALA A 64 -9.74 3.30 -3.02
C ALA A 64 -10.54 3.06 -1.73
N SER A 65 -10.78 1.80 -1.33
CA SER A 65 -11.40 1.51 -0.03
C SER A 65 -10.52 1.91 1.14
N ASP A 66 -9.20 1.73 1.01
CA ASP A 66 -8.24 2.09 2.03
C ASP A 66 -8.17 3.61 2.22
N TRP A 67 -8.20 4.37 1.12
CA TRP A 67 -8.30 5.82 1.13
C TRP A 67 -9.59 6.31 1.81
N LEU A 68 -10.74 5.69 1.53
CA LEU A 68 -12.01 6.06 2.16
C LEU A 68 -12.01 5.87 3.68
N LEU A 69 -11.37 4.81 4.15
CA LEU A 69 -11.31 4.46 5.56
C LEU A 69 -10.32 5.36 6.32
N THR A 70 -9.22 5.76 5.68
CA THR A 70 -8.25 6.70 6.26
C THR A 70 -8.79 8.14 6.32
N HIS A 71 -9.61 8.54 5.35
CA HIS A 71 -10.24 9.86 5.27
C HIS A 71 -11.61 9.95 5.97
N VAL A 72 -11.97 8.96 6.79
CA VAL A 72 -13.29 8.93 7.47
C VAL A 72 -13.53 10.13 8.38
N ASN A 73 -12.45 10.70 8.94
CA ASN A 73 -12.47 11.88 9.80
C ASN A 73 -12.12 13.18 9.05
N ASP A 74 -11.92 13.14 7.73
CA ASP A 74 -11.74 14.35 6.92
C ASP A 74 -13.07 15.11 6.84
N GLY A 75 -13.13 16.29 7.47
CA GLY A 75 -14.31 17.14 7.49
C GLY A 75 -14.74 17.65 6.11
N HIS A 76 -13.88 17.54 5.11
CA HIS A 76 -14.10 18.01 3.74
C HIS A 76 -14.20 16.87 2.72
N ILE A 77 -14.24 15.60 3.15
CA ILE A 77 -14.39 14.46 2.23
C ILE A 77 -15.63 14.57 1.33
N ASP A 78 -16.69 15.22 1.81
CA ASP A 78 -17.94 15.43 1.07
C ASP A 78 -17.98 16.74 0.28
N ALA A 79 -16.94 17.56 0.31
CA ALA A 79 -16.89 18.82 -0.45
C ALA A 79 -16.93 18.54 -1.97
N ASP A 80 -17.72 19.31 -2.71
CA ASP A 80 -17.84 19.19 -4.17
C ASP A 80 -16.75 20.02 -4.87
N GLU A 81 -15.49 19.63 -4.67
CA GLU A 81 -14.33 20.26 -5.28
C GLU A 81 -13.65 19.28 -6.25
N PRO A 82 -13.69 19.55 -7.56
CA PRO A 82 -13.11 18.65 -8.56
C PRO A 82 -11.57 18.67 -8.47
N ARG A 83 -10.97 17.48 -8.64
CA ARG A 83 -9.52 17.30 -8.59
C ARG A 83 -8.82 18.06 -9.73
N GLU A 84 -7.61 18.55 -9.47
CA GLU A 84 -6.79 19.23 -10.47
C GLU A 84 -5.82 18.23 -11.12
N TYR A 85 -5.83 18.17 -12.45
CA TYR A 85 -5.00 17.29 -13.26
C TYR A 85 -3.95 18.07 -14.02
N ILE A 86 -2.80 17.45 -14.26
CA ILE A 86 -1.72 18.04 -15.03
C ILE A 86 -1.01 16.98 -15.87
N PHE A 87 -0.61 17.35 -17.08
CA PHE A 87 -0.05 16.40 -18.04
C PHE A 87 1.36 16.79 -18.49
N TYR A 88 2.30 15.89 -18.26
CA TYR A 88 3.73 16.12 -18.43
C TYR A 88 4.35 15.13 -19.42
N ALA A 89 5.42 15.56 -20.08
CA ALA A 89 6.45 14.68 -20.63
C ALA A 89 7.66 14.70 -19.69
N SER A 90 7.97 13.57 -19.07
CA SER A 90 9.10 13.41 -18.15
C SER A 90 10.26 12.71 -18.86
N PRO A 91 11.50 13.22 -18.75
CA PRO A 91 12.67 12.50 -19.25
C PRO A 91 12.92 11.24 -18.40
N THR A 92 13.48 10.21 -19.01
CA THR A 92 13.88 8.96 -18.37
C THR A 92 15.31 8.58 -18.77
N GLY A 93 15.92 7.65 -18.04
CA GLY A 93 17.28 7.20 -18.31
C GLY A 93 18.35 8.25 -17.95
N PRO A 94 19.46 8.34 -18.70
CA PRO A 94 20.62 9.16 -18.34
C PRO A 94 20.31 10.66 -18.15
N LEU A 95 19.43 11.22 -19.00
CA LEU A 95 19.04 12.64 -18.88
C LEU A 95 18.36 12.93 -17.54
N LEU A 96 17.52 12.01 -17.05
CA LEU A 96 16.86 12.18 -15.76
C LEU A 96 17.89 12.22 -14.62
N ASN A 97 18.88 11.33 -14.64
CA ASN A 97 19.95 11.31 -13.63
C ASN A 97 20.75 12.61 -13.63
N GLN A 98 21.09 13.14 -14.81
CA GLN A 98 21.79 14.43 -14.94
C GLN A 98 20.96 15.60 -14.34
N LEU A 99 19.65 15.61 -14.58
CA LEU A 99 18.75 16.64 -14.06
C LEU A 99 18.59 16.55 -12.54
N LEU A 100 18.49 15.35 -11.99
CA LEU A 100 18.42 15.13 -10.54
C LEU A 100 19.73 15.58 -9.86
N GLU A 101 20.89 15.18 -10.40
CA GLU A 101 22.19 15.61 -9.88
C GLU A 101 22.37 17.13 -9.93
N PHE A 102 21.92 17.77 -11.02
CA PHE A 102 21.89 19.23 -11.10
C PHE A 102 20.99 19.84 -10.02
N TRP A 103 19.83 19.24 -9.74
CA TRP A 103 18.95 19.75 -8.71
C TRP A 103 19.50 19.61 -7.30
N ASP A 104 20.23 18.55 -6.99
CA ASP A 104 20.91 18.44 -5.70
C ASP A 104 22.00 19.50 -5.55
N LYS A 105 22.83 19.68 -6.59
CA LYS A 105 23.88 20.71 -6.58
C LYS A 105 23.27 22.11 -6.48
N SER A 106 22.24 22.41 -7.26
CA SER A 106 21.55 23.71 -7.21
C SER A 106 20.90 23.95 -5.85
N LYS A 107 20.34 22.92 -5.20
CA LYS A 107 19.78 23.01 -3.86
C LYS A 107 20.84 23.30 -2.79
N ALA A 108 22.05 22.76 -2.95
CA ALA A 108 23.17 23.09 -2.07
C ALA A 108 23.66 24.54 -2.23
N ILE A 109 23.53 25.11 -3.44
CA ILE A 109 23.99 26.47 -3.76
C ILE A 109 22.93 27.54 -3.40
N SER A 110 21.70 27.38 -3.90
CA SER A 110 20.65 28.39 -3.78
C SER A 110 19.66 28.13 -2.65
N GLY A 111 19.81 27.03 -1.91
CA GLY A 111 18.73 26.50 -1.10
C GLY A 111 17.56 26.01 -1.97
N TRP A 112 16.37 25.94 -1.37
CA TRP A 112 15.16 25.51 -2.07
C TRP A 112 14.69 26.57 -3.07
N ASN A 113 14.70 26.23 -4.36
CA ASN A 113 14.16 27.09 -5.42
C ASN A 113 12.88 26.47 -6.00
N GLY A 114 12.18 27.21 -6.87
CA GLY A 114 10.87 26.79 -7.36
C GLY A 114 10.90 25.48 -8.17
N ALA A 115 12.01 25.15 -8.82
CA ALA A 115 12.13 23.95 -9.65
C ALA A 115 12.07 22.66 -8.81
N HIS A 116 12.53 22.72 -7.55
CA HIS A 116 12.54 21.57 -6.64
C HIS A 116 11.15 21.10 -6.18
N ASN A 117 10.09 21.84 -6.48
CA ASN A 117 8.73 21.45 -6.13
C ASN A 117 8.15 20.37 -7.07
N PHE A 118 8.78 20.13 -8.23
CA PHE A 118 8.26 19.26 -9.28
C PHE A 118 9.35 18.27 -9.75
N PRO A 119 9.00 17.12 -10.34
CA PRO A 119 9.99 16.25 -10.98
C PRO A 119 10.50 16.91 -12.27
N PRO A 120 11.62 16.49 -12.87
CA PRO A 120 12.04 17.04 -14.15
C PRO A 120 10.98 16.74 -15.21
N HIS A 121 10.46 17.77 -15.88
CA HIS A 121 9.33 17.61 -16.79
C HIS A 121 9.26 18.74 -17.82
N ILE A 122 8.55 18.45 -18.92
CA ILE A 122 7.99 19.42 -19.85
C ILE A 122 6.49 19.44 -19.65
N THR A 123 5.92 20.61 -19.38
CA THR A 123 4.47 20.77 -19.25
C THR A 123 3.80 20.73 -20.62
N LEU A 124 2.91 19.75 -20.83
CA LEU A 124 2.13 19.64 -22.06
C LEU A 124 0.75 20.27 -21.92
N VAL A 125 0.11 20.10 -20.76
CA VAL A 125 -1.16 20.74 -20.41
C VAL A 125 -1.07 21.23 -18.97
N SER A 126 -1.44 22.50 -18.75
CA SER A 126 -1.52 23.14 -17.43
C SER A 126 -2.46 22.41 -16.48
N PHE A 127 -2.45 22.80 -15.21
CA PHE A 127 -3.49 22.38 -14.26
C PHE A 127 -4.89 22.70 -14.81
N PHE A 128 -5.74 21.67 -14.87
CA PHE A 128 -7.15 21.80 -15.20
C PHE A 128 -8.00 21.00 -14.20
N LYS A 129 -9.18 21.52 -13.87
CA LYS A 129 -10.13 20.84 -12.97
C LYS A 129 -11.02 19.89 -13.75
N ALA A 130 -11.24 18.68 -13.25
CA ALA A 130 -12.14 17.72 -13.85
C ALA A 130 -12.95 16.93 -12.79
N PRO A 131 -14.22 16.59 -13.07
CA PRO A 131 -15.02 15.79 -12.15
C PRO A 131 -14.42 14.39 -11.90
N ASP A 132 -14.54 13.88 -10.67
CA ASP A 132 -13.98 12.59 -10.25
C ASP A 132 -14.45 11.41 -11.13
N GLU A 133 -15.66 11.50 -11.68
CA GLU A 133 -16.24 10.51 -12.61
C GLU A 133 -15.44 10.32 -13.90
N THR A 134 -14.75 11.37 -14.34
CA THR A 134 -14.01 11.37 -15.61
C THR A 134 -12.58 10.87 -15.45
N SER A 135 -12.11 10.70 -14.21
CA SER A 135 -10.73 10.36 -13.86
C SER A 135 -10.16 9.18 -14.67
N LEU A 136 -10.90 8.07 -14.75
CA LEU A 136 -10.49 6.89 -15.50
C LEU A 136 -10.39 7.17 -17.02
N GLN A 137 -11.31 7.97 -17.56
CA GLN A 137 -11.34 8.33 -18.98
C GLN A 137 -10.18 9.25 -19.34
N LEU A 138 -9.81 10.19 -18.46
CA LEU A 138 -8.63 11.05 -18.61
C LEU A 138 -7.35 10.21 -18.66
N GLY A 139 -7.20 9.25 -17.75
CA GLY A 139 -6.06 8.32 -17.78
C GLY A 139 -6.00 7.49 -19.07
N LYS A 140 -7.16 7.03 -19.58
CA LYS A 140 -7.24 6.30 -20.86
C LYS A 140 -6.91 7.20 -22.05
N ALA A 141 -7.28 8.47 -22.02
CA ALA A 141 -7.01 9.41 -23.11
C ALA A 141 -5.52 9.56 -23.41
N VAL A 142 -4.65 9.49 -22.39
CA VAL A 142 -3.19 9.53 -22.58
C VAL A 142 -2.72 8.46 -23.57
N LYS A 143 -3.15 7.21 -23.38
CA LYS A 143 -2.79 6.09 -24.25
C LYS A 143 -3.33 6.27 -25.67
N HIS A 144 -4.61 6.67 -25.78
CA HIS A 144 -5.24 6.89 -27.08
C HIS A 144 -4.58 8.03 -27.86
N VAL A 145 -4.09 9.07 -27.19
CA VAL A 145 -3.34 10.15 -27.85
C VAL A 145 -2.04 9.66 -28.43
N VAL A 146 -1.28 8.83 -27.70
CA VAL A 146 -0.03 8.24 -28.22
C VAL A 146 -0.31 7.35 -29.43
N GLU A 147 -1.32 6.49 -29.34
CA GLU A 147 -1.75 5.62 -30.45
C GLU A 147 -2.20 6.42 -31.68
N ASN A 148 -2.86 7.57 -31.48
CA ASN A 148 -3.36 8.42 -32.56
C ASN A 148 -2.29 9.32 -33.19
N VAL A 149 -1.35 9.85 -32.40
CA VAL A 149 -0.28 10.73 -32.90
C VAL A 149 0.81 9.91 -33.60
N GLY A 150 1.01 8.65 -33.20
CA GLY A 150 1.95 7.73 -33.81
C GLY A 150 3.37 7.86 -33.25
N ASP A 151 4.31 7.22 -33.96
CA ASP A 151 5.69 7.03 -33.50
C ASP A 151 6.42 8.37 -33.27
N PRO A 152 7.30 8.44 -32.24
CA PRO A 152 8.15 9.61 -32.02
C PRO A 152 9.14 9.80 -33.19
N PRO A 153 9.69 11.02 -33.35
CA PRO A 153 10.74 11.26 -34.34
C PRO A 153 11.93 10.29 -34.16
N ASN A 154 12.53 9.85 -35.27
CA ASN A 154 13.72 8.98 -35.25
C ASN A 154 14.99 9.67 -34.72
N CYS A 155 14.91 10.97 -34.43
CA CYS A 155 15.99 11.76 -33.83
C CYS A 155 15.61 12.15 -32.39
N PRO A 156 16.60 12.20 -31.47
CA PRO A 156 16.38 12.61 -30.09
C PRO A 156 15.91 14.07 -30.02
N LEU A 157 15.07 14.39 -29.03
CA LEU A 157 14.63 15.76 -28.78
C LEU A 157 15.83 16.62 -28.37
N LYS A 158 16.24 17.55 -29.23
CA LYS A 158 17.32 18.50 -28.93
C LYS A 158 16.87 19.51 -27.87
N LEU A 159 17.67 19.62 -26.82
CA LEU A 159 17.48 20.54 -25.70
C LEU A 159 18.55 21.63 -25.73
N GLU A 160 18.13 22.90 -25.66
CA GLU A 160 19.01 24.07 -25.71
C GLU A 160 18.92 24.84 -24.38
N PRO A 161 20.07 25.08 -23.71
CA PRO A 161 20.06 25.79 -22.44
C PRO A 161 19.72 27.28 -22.64
N TYR A 162 18.89 27.78 -21.74
CA TYR A 162 18.51 29.18 -21.64
C TYR A 162 18.76 29.65 -20.20
N VAL A 163 19.50 30.74 -20.07
CA VAL A 163 19.83 31.34 -18.77
C VAL A 163 19.45 32.81 -18.80
N SER A 164 18.64 33.21 -17.83
CA SER A 164 18.28 34.60 -17.55
C SER A 164 18.42 34.86 -16.04
N HIS A 165 18.46 36.13 -15.65
CA HIS A 165 18.70 36.58 -14.27
C HIS A 165 17.84 35.88 -13.19
N ASN A 166 16.59 35.52 -13.50
CA ASN A 166 15.66 34.90 -12.55
C ASN A 166 15.11 33.53 -12.99
N PHE A 167 15.59 33.00 -14.12
CA PHE A 167 15.03 31.79 -14.72
C PHE A 167 16.07 31.08 -15.59
N MET A 168 16.23 29.78 -15.36
CA MET A 168 17.11 28.88 -16.09
C MET A 168 16.33 27.64 -16.53
N ALA A 169 16.48 27.23 -17.79
CA ALA A 169 15.72 26.11 -18.36
C ALA A 169 16.44 25.47 -19.56
N LEU A 170 16.01 24.28 -19.93
CA LEU A 170 16.37 23.61 -21.19
C LEU A 170 15.17 23.65 -22.14
N PHE A 171 15.25 24.40 -23.23
CA PHE A 171 14.19 24.53 -24.22
C PHE A 171 14.28 23.43 -25.27
N VAL A 172 13.14 22.88 -25.67
CA VAL A 172 13.07 21.97 -26.82
C VAL A 172 13.19 22.80 -28.09
N SER A 173 14.13 22.45 -28.97
CA SER A 173 14.29 23.13 -30.26
C SER A 173 12.99 23.06 -31.07
N ASP A 174 12.66 24.15 -31.80
CA ASP A 174 11.42 24.24 -32.57
C ASP A 174 11.22 23.10 -33.58
N GLU A 175 12.32 22.58 -34.15
CA GLU A 175 12.31 21.45 -35.10
C GLU A 175 11.75 20.14 -34.50
N HIS A 176 11.87 19.96 -33.19
CA HIS A 176 11.48 18.73 -32.49
C HIS A 176 10.29 18.91 -31.54
N ALA A 177 9.90 20.15 -31.26
CA ALA A 177 8.78 20.48 -30.38
C ALA A 177 7.42 20.07 -30.97
N ASP A 178 7.29 20.00 -32.30
CA ASP A 178 6.01 19.76 -32.97
C ASP A 178 5.35 18.42 -32.61
N TYR A 179 6.14 17.38 -32.32
CA TYR A 179 5.60 16.10 -31.87
C TYR A 179 4.87 16.23 -30.52
N LEU A 180 5.52 16.85 -29.52
CA LEU A 180 4.94 17.08 -28.20
C LEU A 180 3.76 18.06 -28.27
N LYS A 181 3.82 19.09 -29.12
CA LYS A 181 2.69 20.00 -29.38
C LYS A 181 1.48 19.24 -29.92
N ARG A 182 1.67 18.32 -30.87
CA ARG A 182 0.57 17.47 -31.39
C ARG A 182 -0.04 16.61 -30.29
N ILE A 183 0.78 16.00 -29.43
CA ILE A 183 0.30 15.22 -28.27
C ILE A 183 -0.54 16.11 -27.35
N ALA A 184 -0.04 17.28 -26.95
CA ALA A 184 -0.76 18.23 -26.09
C ALA A 184 -2.12 18.63 -26.68
N VAL A 185 -2.15 19.03 -27.96
CA VAL A 185 -3.38 19.44 -28.65
C VAL A 185 -4.38 18.29 -28.78
N GLN A 186 -3.93 17.09 -29.12
CA GLN A 186 -4.80 15.92 -29.23
C GLN A 186 -5.35 15.49 -27.87
N TYR A 187 -4.54 15.57 -26.82
CA TYR A 187 -4.99 15.30 -25.46
C TYR A 187 -6.05 16.30 -25.02
N VAL A 188 -5.83 17.61 -25.23
CA VAL A 188 -6.85 18.63 -24.96
C VAL A 188 -8.15 18.33 -25.72
N LYS A 189 -8.10 18.01 -27.02
CA LYS A 189 -9.30 17.65 -27.80
C LYS A 189 -10.07 16.47 -27.20
N GLN A 190 -9.38 15.42 -26.78
CA GLN A 190 -10.02 14.26 -26.14
C GLN A 190 -10.62 14.62 -24.79
N VAL A 191 -9.88 15.36 -23.95
CA VAL A 191 -10.36 15.81 -22.64
C VAL A 191 -11.59 16.71 -22.78
N SER A 192 -11.60 17.64 -23.75
CA SER A 192 -12.76 18.48 -24.04
C SER A 192 -14.00 17.67 -24.45
N SER A 193 -13.81 16.63 -25.25
CA SER A 193 -14.89 15.71 -25.61
C SER A 193 -15.40 14.92 -24.41
N ILE A 194 -14.52 14.52 -23.48
CA ILE A 194 -14.88 13.82 -22.23
C ILE A 194 -15.66 14.74 -21.30
N LEU A 195 -15.22 15.99 -21.16
CA LEU A 195 -15.80 16.97 -20.25
C LEU A 195 -17.05 17.67 -20.84
N GLY A 196 -17.30 17.54 -22.15
CA GLY A 196 -18.40 18.21 -22.84
C GLY A 196 -18.26 19.73 -22.91
N VAL A 197 -17.02 20.24 -22.93
CA VAL A 197 -16.70 21.68 -22.95
C VAL A 197 -16.15 22.08 -24.32
N MET A 198 -16.57 23.24 -24.86
CA MET A 198 -16.00 23.80 -26.08
C MET A 198 -14.67 24.51 -25.77
N VAL A 199 -13.61 24.21 -26.52
CA VAL A 199 -12.30 24.89 -26.39
C VAL A 199 -12.30 26.13 -27.26
N ASP A 200 -12.06 27.30 -26.65
CA ASP A 200 -11.65 28.49 -27.39
C ASP A 200 -10.22 28.27 -27.91
N THR A 201 -10.10 27.61 -29.05
CA THR A 201 -8.84 27.55 -29.80
C THR A 201 -8.66 28.86 -30.55
N TYR A 202 -8.22 29.92 -29.86
CA TYR A 202 -7.76 31.14 -30.51
C TYR A 202 -6.30 31.44 -30.19
N GLU A 203 -5.50 31.40 -31.25
CA GLU A 203 -4.13 31.93 -31.34
C GLU A 203 -4.13 33.44 -31.12
N HIS A 204 -4.37 33.93 -29.91
CA HIS A 204 -4.00 35.29 -29.50
C HIS A 204 -4.30 35.46 -28.02
N LEU A 205 -3.25 35.63 -27.20
CA LEU A 205 -3.16 36.61 -26.09
C LEU A 205 -1.82 36.44 -25.35
N ASP A 206 -1.38 37.54 -24.74
CA ASP A 206 0.00 37.91 -24.40
C ASP A 206 0.80 36.90 -23.56
N ALA A 207 2.00 36.58 -24.06
CA ALA A 207 2.99 35.69 -23.45
C ALA A 207 3.50 36.12 -22.06
N LEU A 208 3.13 37.32 -21.59
CA LEU A 208 3.57 37.85 -20.29
C LEU A 208 2.55 37.61 -19.17
N GLY A 209 1.25 37.51 -19.48
CA GLY A 209 0.21 37.29 -18.47
C GLY A 209 0.13 35.83 -18.00
N THR A 210 0.45 34.89 -18.89
CA THR A 210 0.41 33.44 -18.58
C THR A 210 1.66 32.96 -17.85
N CYS A 211 2.79 33.68 -17.99
CA CYS A 211 4.05 33.36 -17.32
C CYS A 211 4.23 34.08 -15.98
N PHE A 212 3.52 35.19 -15.72
CA PHE A 212 3.67 36.01 -14.50
C PHE A 212 2.30 36.53 -14.00
N PRO A 213 1.57 35.78 -13.16
CA PRO A 213 0.22 36.14 -12.70
C PRO A 213 0.13 37.43 -11.84
N TRP A 214 1.27 37.95 -11.39
CA TRP A 214 1.41 39.12 -10.50
C TRP A 214 1.50 40.45 -11.26
N CYS A 215 1.52 40.41 -12.61
CA CYS A 215 1.67 41.60 -13.46
C CYS A 215 0.36 42.11 -14.08
N THR A 216 -0.80 41.48 -13.84
CA THR A 216 -2.07 41.85 -14.47
C THR A 216 -3.23 41.97 -13.47
N MET A 217 -4.00 43.07 -13.58
CA MET A 217 -5.17 43.35 -12.75
C MET A 217 -6.29 42.30 -12.95
N PRO A 218 -7.03 41.91 -11.89
CA PRO A 218 -8.05 40.87 -12.01
C PRO A 218 -9.25 41.38 -12.80
N GLN A 219 -9.60 40.69 -13.88
CA GLN A 219 -10.91 40.79 -14.53
C GLN A 219 -11.70 39.49 -14.30
N GLU A 220 -12.91 39.64 -13.77
CA GLU A 220 -13.85 38.54 -13.52
C GLU A 220 -14.33 37.90 -14.83
N LYS A 221 -14.15 36.58 -14.99
CA LYS A 221 -14.74 35.78 -16.08
C LYS A 221 -15.77 34.77 -15.51
N PRO A 222 -16.84 34.46 -16.26
CA PRO A 222 -17.99 33.73 -15.74
C PRO A 222 -17.77 32.22 -15.55
N ILE A 223 -18.55 31.70 -14.60
CA ILE A 223 -18.57 30.35 -14.02
C ILE A 223 -19.08 29.32 -15.04
N LYS A 224 -18.17 28.76 -15.86
CA LYS A 224 -18.24 27.45 -16.58
C LYS A 224 -17.12 27.26 -17.62
N SER A 225 -16.04 28.03 -17.55
CA SER A 225 -14.84 27.78 -18.37
C SER A 225 -13.86 26.92 -17.56
N ILE A 226 -13.62 25.68 -18.01
CA ILE A 226 -12.48 24.90 -17.53
C ILE A 226 -11.26 25.46 -18.25
N ASN A 227 -10.26 25.93 -17.50
CA ASN A 227 -9.01 26.39 -18.07
C ASN A 227 -8.22 25.16 -18.58
N LEU A 228 -8.44 24.80 -19.84
CA LEU A 228 -7.82 23.65 -20.50
C LEU A 228 -6.99 24.15 -21.68
N GLU A 229 -5.71 24.39 -21.41
CA GLU A 229 -4.77 24.98 -22.36
C GLU A 229 -3.65 24.01 -22.70
N ALA A 230 -3.51 23.70 -24.00
CA ALA A 230 -2.35 22.97 -24.51
C ALA A 230 -1.14 23.91 -24.54
N HIS A 231 -0.05 23.52 -23.90
CA HIS A 231 1.22 24.24 -24.00
C HIS A 231 1.87 23.93 -25.34
N VAL A 232 1.82 24.91 -26.23
CA VAL A 232 2.37 24.79 -27.59
C VAL A 232 3.51 25.76 -27.88
N LYS A 233 3.84 26.63 -26.91
CA LYS A 233 4.93 27.60 -27.01
C LYS A 233 5.98 27.28 -25.95
N SER A 234 7.25 27.44 -26.31
CA SER A 234 8.34 27.42 -25.32
C SER A 234 8.35 26.16 -24.45
N LEU A 235 8.26 24.97 -25.07
CA LEU A 235 8.37 23.71 -24.33
C LEU A 235 9.76 23.62 -23.71
N HIS A 236 9.84 23.47 -22.39
CA HIS A 236 11.10 23.49 -21.67
C HIS A 236 11.05 22.62 -20.42
N ILE A 237 12.24 22.20 -19.96
CA ILE A 237 12.46 21.69 -18.62
C ILE A 237 12.99 22.85 -17.78
N THR A 238 12.30 23.16 -16.69
CA THR A 238 12.76 24.20 -15.77
C THR A 238 13.93 23.67 -14.93
N LEU A 239 15.06 24.38 -14.92
CA LEU A 239 16.23 24.02 -14.12
C LEU A 239 16.24 24.77 -12.79
N ALA A 240 16.03 26.08 -12.80
CA ALA A 240 16.00 26.89 -11.59
C ALA A 240 15.20 28.18 -11.82
N TYR A 241 14.39 28.57 -10.84
CA TYR A 241 13.70 29.86 -10.80
C TYR A 241 13.35 30.23 -9.36
N HIS A 242 13.08 31.51 -9.09
CA HIS A 242 12.87 32.02 -7.72
C HIS A 242 14.03 31.67 -6.76
N PHE A 243 15.26 31.82 -7.24
CA PHE A 243 16.48 31.70 -6.41
C PHE A 243 17.03 33.10 -6.07
N ASP A 244 17.85 33.19 -5.03
CA ASP A 244 18.54 34.43 -4.65
C ASP A 244 19.52 34.86 -5.75
N VAL A 245 19.54 36.16 -6.07
CA VAL A 245 20.44 36.75 -7.07
C VAL A 245 21.91 36.43 -6.77
N ALA A 246 22.29 36.28 -5.50
CA ALA A 246 23.64 35.89 -5.10
C ALA A 246 24.05 34.49 -5.60
N ALA A 247 23.09 33.59 -5.85
CA ALA A 247 23.34 32.25 -6.37
C ALA A 247 23.47 32.21 -7.91
N TYR A 248 23.18 33.32 -8.61
CA TYR A 248 23.06 33.35 -10.07
C TYR A 248 24.31 32.86 -10.80
N ASP A 249 25.50 33.39 -10.46
CA ASP A 249 26.73 33.08 -11.19
C ASP A 249 27.12 31.60 -11.06
N GLU A 250 26.93 31.03 -9.87
CA GLU A 250 27.26 29.61 -9.61
C GLU A 250 26.22 28.66 -10.25
N LEU A 251 24.94 29.03 -10.21
CA LEU A 251 23.90 28.29 -10.93
C LEU A 251 24.13 28.35 -12.45
N LYS A 252 24.53 29.51 -12.99
CA LYS A 252 24.85 29.66 -14.41
C LYS A 252 26.01 28.73 -14.80
N ARG A 253 27.06 28.64 -13.97
CA ARG A 253 28.16 27.69 -14.20
C ARG A 253 27.68 26.25 -14.25
N LEU A 254 26.80 25.84 -13.33
CA LEU A 254 26.22 24.49 -13.36
C LEU A 254 25.42 24.21 -14.65
N VAL A 255 24.71 25.20 -15.19
CA VAL A 255 23.99 25.06 -16.46
C VAL A 255 24.98 24.96 -17.63
N ASP A 256 26.03 25.79 -17.64
CA ASP A 256 27.06 25.77 -18.68
C ASP A 256 27.84 24.44 -18.71
N ASP A 257 28.06 23.83 -17.54
CA ASP A 257 28.74 22.53 -17.38
C ASP A 257 27.83 21.34 -17.75
N MET A 258 26.51 21.55 -17.79
CA MET A 258 25.56 20.50 -18.15
C MET A 258 25.54 20.25 -19.66
N GLN A 259 25.93 19.05 -20.09
CA GLN A 259 25.69 18.57 -21.45
C GLN A 259 24.54 17.55 -21.45
N PRO A 260 23.34 17.91 -21.95
CA PRO A 260 22.21 17.00 -22.01
C PRO A 260 22.56 15.76 -22.85
N SER A 261 22.22 14.57 -22.35
CA SER A 261 22.43 13.30 -23.07
C SER A 261 21.77 13.27 -24.46
N ASP A 262 22.47 12.68 -25.43
CA ASP A 262 22.02 12.52 -26.82
C ASP A 262 20.94 11.45 -27.02
N GLN A 263 20.63 10.61 -26.03
CA GLN A 263 19.57 9.59 -26.11
C GLN A 263 18.63 9.62 -24.90
N PRO A 264 17.82 10.68 -24.75
CA PRO A 264 16.84 10.74 -23.67
C PRO A 264 15.66 9.81 -23.95
N GLY A 265 15.33 8.95 -22.99
CA GLY A 265 14.03 8.31 -22.94
C GLY A 265 12.97 9.32 -22.49
N TRP A 266 11.71 9.11 -22.89
CA TRP A 266 10.62 9.99 -22.50
C TRP A 266 9.39 9.21 -22.09
N GLU A 267 8.69 9.72 -21.09
CA GLU A 267 7.45 9.16 -20.61
C GLU A 267 6.39 10.24 -20.41
N LEU A 268 5.19 9.99 -20.94
CA LEU A 268 4.02 10.85 -20.73
C LEU A 268 3.33 10.46 -19.43
N ARG A 269 3.19 11.41 -18.51
CA ARG A 269 2.62 11.19 -17.18
C ARG A 269 1.46 12.12 -16.89
N LEU A 270 0.33 11.54 -16.49
CA LEU A 270 -0.84 12.28 -16.00
C LEU A 270 -0.86 12.22 -14.47
N TYR A 271 -0.70 13.38 -13.84
CA TYR A 271 -0.80 13.54 -12.40
C TYR A 271 -2.09 14.27 -12.02
N SER A 272 -2.45 14.19 -10.75
CA SER A 272 -3.41 15.10 -10.15
C SER A 272 -3.14 15.32 -8.67
N ARG A 273 -3.71 16.40 -8.15
CA ARG A 273 -3.60 16.83 -6.75
C ARG A 273 -4.94 17.31 -6.21
N ASP A 274 -5.04 17.40 -4.90
CA ASP A 274 -6.18 18.05 -4.24
C ASP A 274 -6.05 19.58 -4.37
N PRO A 275 -7.04 20.27 -4.95
CA PRO A 275 -6.98 21.71 -5.18
C PRO A 275 -6.92 22.54 -3.89
N ARG A 276 -7.38 22.00 -2.76
CA ARG A 276 -7.35 22.72 -1.46
C ARG A 276 -5.94 23.09 -1.04
N PHE A 277 -4.97 22.26 -1.42
CA PHE A 277 -3.58 22.39 -1.00
C PHE A 277 -2.68 22.95 -2.11
N ALA A 278 -3.25 23.57 -3.15
CA ALA A 278 -2.51 24.10 -4.30
C ALA A 278 -1.44 25.15 -3.94
N ASN A 279 -1.62 25.86 -2.82
CA ASN A 279 -0.68 26.88 -2.30
C ASN A 279 0.03 26.45 -1.00
N HIS A 280 -0.03 25.16 -0.64
CA HIS A 280 0.62 24.66 0.57
C HIS A 280 1.98 24.06 0.23
N GLN A 281 2.92 24.22 1.14
CA GLN A 281 4.18 23.49 1.09
C GLN A 281 3.97 22.08 1.62
N VAL A 282 4.68 21.10 1.04
CA VAL A 282 4.58 19.70 1.44
C VAL A 282 5.78 19.32 2.31
N TYR A 283 5.48 18.70 3.45
CA TYR A 283 6.47 18.26 4.43
C TYR A 283 6.32 16.77 4.70
N LYS A 284 7.41 16.01 4.57
CA LYS A 284 7.43 14.57 4.86
C LYS A 284 7.69 14.34 6.36
N VAL A 285 6.90 13.48 6.98
CA VAL A 285 7.09 13.09 8.39
C VAL A 285 8.32 12.21 8.54
N THR A 286 9.32 12.71 9.26
CA THR A 286 10.57 12.01 9.57
C THR A 286 10.56 11.35 10.94
N GLN A 287 9.67 11.78 11.83
CA GLN A 287 9.48 11.21 13.16
C GLN A 287 7.99 11.07 13.49
N GLY A 288 7.59 9.90 13.99
CA GLY A 288 6.20 9.66 14.41
C GLY A 288 5.85 10.41 15.69
N TYR A 289 4.59 10.84 15.82
CA TYR A 289 4.08 11.58 16.96
C TYR A 289 2.67 11.14 17.33
N VAL A 290 2.44 10.89 18.61
CA VAL A 290 1.13 10.56 19.16
C VAL A 290 0.55 11.81 19.83
N PRO A 291 -0.64 12.29 19.40
CA PRO A 291 -1.29 13.47 19.97
C PRO A 291 -1.52 13.33 21.47
N LYS A 292 -1.22 14.40 22.22
CA LYS A 292 -1.53 14.53 23.65
C LYS A 292 -2.78 15.34 23.92
N ALA A 293 -3.13 16.23 23.00
CA ALA A 293 -4.33 17.05 23.03
C ALA A 293 -5.20 16.81 21.78
N SER A 294 -6.47 17.24 21.83
CA SER A 294 -7.45 16.97 20.77
C SER A 294 -7.25 17.80 19.49
N ASP A 295 -6.50 18.90 19.60
CA ASP A 295 -6.12 19.80 18.51
C ASP A 295 -4.77 19.42 17.88
N GLU A 296 -4.05 18.45 18.44
CA GLU A 296 -2.78 17.96 17.91
C GLU A 296 -2.98 16.89 16.82
N LEU A 297 -2.15 16.94 15.78
CA LEU A 297 -2.18 16.01 14.65
C LEU A 297 -1.31 14.78 14.90
N GLU A 298 -1.85 13.59 14.63
CA GLU A 298 -1.08 12.34 14.66
C GLU A 298 -0.10 12.32 13.48
N LEU A 299 1.19 12.16 13.76
CA LEU A 299 2.21 12.04 12.72
C LEU A 299 2.59 10.59 12.52
N VAL A 300 2.32 10.07 11.32
CA VAL A 300 2.71 8.73 10.90
C VAL A 300 3.98 8.83 10.06
N LEU A 301 5.00 8.04 10.37
CA LEU A 301 6.25 8.01 9.62
C LEU A 301 6.00 7.76 8.13
N GLY A 302 6.54 8.64 7.29
CA GLY A 302 6.38 8.58 5.83
C GLY A 302 5.12 9.25 5.27
N ASP A 303 4.23 9.77 6.11
CA ASP A 303 3.12 10.63 5.66
C ASP A 303 3.64 11.99 5.13
N TYR A 304 2.79 12.67 4.37
CA TYR A 304 3.01 14.03 3.91
C TYR A 304 2.03 14.97 4.59
N ILE A 305 2.50 16.12 5.02
CA ILE A 305 1.71 17.15 5.68
C ILE A 305 1.71 18.41 4.82
N TYR A 306 0.53 18.92 4.53
CA TYR A 306 0.33 20.20 3.88
C TYR A 306 0.37 21.32 4.93
N ILE A 307 1.29 22.28 4.75
CA ILE A 307 1.49 23.39 5.67
C ILE A 307 1.50 24.70 4.87
N GLU A 308 0.74 25.70 5.30
CA GLU A 308 0.79 27.02 4.68
C GLU A 308 2.09 27.74 5.07
N GLU A 309 2.71 28.48 4.14
CA GLU A 309 3.99 29.14 4.38
C GLU A 309 3.96 30.12 5.57
N LYS A 310 2.82 30.82 5.76
CA LYS A 310 2.60 31.77 6.85
C LYS A 310 2.61 31.13 8.25
N GLU A 311 2.42 29.81 8.37
CA GLU A 311 2.36 29.14 9.66
C GLU A 311 3.74 29.11 10.34
N PHE A 312 4.83 29.09 9.56
CA PHE A 312 6.19 29.15 10.09
C PHE A 312 6.52 30.53 10.67
N ASP A 313 5.96 31.60 10.12
CA ASP A 313 6.15 32.96 10.62
C ASP A 313 5.37 33.21 11.93
N ASN A 314 4.24 32.52 12.11
CA ASN A 314 3.34 32.70 13.25
C ASN A 314 3.64 31.79 14.44
N SER A 315 4.61 30.87 14.32
CA SER A 315 4.90 29.86 15.34
C SER A 315 6.25 30.09 16.04
N PRO A 316 6.26 30.79 17.20
CA PRO A 316 7.48 31.01 17.96
C PRO A 316 7.96 29.77 18.72
N ASP A 317 7.10 28.77 18.93
CA ASP A 317 7.38 27.53 19.68
C ASP A 317 7.65 26.31 18.78
N GLY A 318 7.57 26.48 17.45
CA GLY A 318 7.83 25.45 16.46
C GLY A 318 6.65 24.50 16.20
N TRP A 319 5.46 24.80 16.73
CA TRP A 319 4.22 24.10 16.42
C TRP A 319 3.43 24.80 15.33
N VAL A 320 3.13 24.09 14.25
CA VAL A 320 2.47 24.63 13.07
C VAL A 320 1.17 23.89 12.79
N LEU A 321 0.19 24.58 12.21
CA LEU A 321 -1.03 23.95 11.75
C LEU A 321 -0.78 23.28 10.40
N GLY A 322 -1.20 22.02 10.24
CA GLY A 322 -1.10 21.33 8.96
C GLY A 322 -2.18 20.30 8.76
N THR A 323 -2.30 19.81 7.53
CA THR A 323 -3.25 18.77 7.13
C THR A 323 -2.52 17.53 6.66
N SER A 324 -2.83 16.38 7.25
CA SER A 324 -2.27 15.09 6.82
C SER A 324 -2.81 14.68 5.46
N TRP A 325 -1.92 14.33 4.54
CA TRP A 325 -2.26 13.77 3.23
C TRP A 325 -2.90 12.39 3.34
N LEU A 326 -2.42 11.56 4.28
CA LEU A 326 -2.94 10.21 4.49
C LEU A 326 -4.37 10.21 5.04
N THR A 327 -4.73 11.19 5.86
CA THR A 327 -6.01 11.17 6.60
C THR A 327 -6.95 12.32 6.26
N GLY A 328 -6.48 13.38 5.61
CA GLY A 328 -7.22 14.62 5.38
C GLY A 328 -7.54 15.43 6.65
N VAL A 329 -7.09 14.99 7.82
CA VAL A 329 -7.34 15.65 9.10
C VAL A 329 -6.33 16.78 9.31
N SER A 330 -6.82 17.91 9.82
CA SER A 330 -5.99 19.06 10.17
C SER A 330 -5.78 19.15 11.68
N GLY A 331 -4.61 19.58 12.10
CA GLY A 331 -4.26 19.79 13.51
C GLY A 331 -2.86 20.37 13.69
N CYS A 332 -2.52 20.74 14.92
CA CYS A 332 -1.23 21.28 15.28
C CYS A 332 -0.17 20.18 15.34
N LEU A 333 0.99 20.41 14.74
CA LEU A 333 2.11 19.47 14.77
C LEU A 333 3.44 20.15 15.09
N PRO A 334 4.39 19.44 15.71
CA PRO A 334 5.75 19.95 15.87
C PRO A 334 6.48 19.90 14.51
N ALA A 335 6.79 21.07 13.95
CA ALA A 335 7.41 21.19 12.63
C ALA A 335 8.75 20.42 12.52
N VAL A 336 9.49 20.32 13.63
CA VAL A 336 10.79 19.62 13.75
C VAL A 336 10.71 18.13 13.42
N PHE A 337 9.53 17.52 13.46
CA PHE A 337 9.33 16.11 13.08
C PHE A 337 9.05 15.92 11.58
N THR A 338 9.18 17.00 10.81
CA THR A 338 8.91 17.00 9.39
C THR A 338 10.04 17.66 8.60
N ARG A 339 10.18 17.30 7.33
CA ARG A 339 11.18 17.88 6.42
C ARG A 339 10.50 18.28 5.10
N ARG A 340 10.77 19.49 4.62
CA ARG A 340 10.23 19.98 3.34
C ARG A 340 10.63 19.04 2.20
N THR A 341 9.65 18.69 1.35
CA THR A 341 9.79 17.80 0.21
C THR A 341 9.09 18.40 -1.01
N ALA A 342 9.25 17.77 -2.18
CA ALA A 342 8.64 18.27 -3.41
C ALA A 342 7.11 18.20 -3.32
N GLU A 343 6.40 19.20 -3.85
CA GLU A 343 4.93 19.18 -3.87
C GLU A 343 4.39 17.96 -4.63
N SER A 344 5.10 17.60 -5.70
CA SER A 344 4.78 16.44 -6.53
C SER A 344 4.84 15.10 -5.80
N ASP A 345 5.53 15.00 -4.66
CA ASP A 345 5.60 13.75 -3.88
C ASP A 345 4.24 13.36 -3.30
N ALA A 346 3.34 14.33 -3.11
CA ALA A 346 1.98 14.12 -2.64
C ALA A 346 0.95 13.96 -3.79
N TRP A 347 1.39 13.97 -5.05
CA TRP A 347 0.50 13.87 -6.20
C TRP A 347 0.18 12.42 -6.57
N THR A 348 -0.99 12.23 -7.16
CA THR A 348 -1.45 10.93 -7.64
C THR A 348 -1.11 10.77 -9.11
N LEU A 349 -0.30 9.76 -9.45
CA LEU A 349 -0.08 9.33 -10.84
C LEU A 349 -1.22 8.43 -11.32
N HIS A 350 -1.88 8.83 -12.42
CA HIS A 350 -3.01 8.13 -13.05
C HIS A 350 -2.61 7.26 -14.24
N ARG A 351 -1.62 7.72 -15.00
CA ARG A 351 -1.11 7.02 -16.19
C ARG A 351 0.30 7.45 -16.51
N ALA A 352 1.11 6.49 -16.93
CA ALA A 352 2.45 6.67 -17.48
C ALA A 352 2.53 5.89 -18.80
N VAL A 353 3.05 6.51 -19.87
CA VAL A 353 3.22 5.88 -21.20
C VAL A 353 4.56 6.28 -21.80
N SER A 354 5.44 5.31 -22.03
CA SER A 354 6.75 5.53 -22.65
C SER A 354 6.65 5.90 -24.14
N LEU A 355 7.53 6.79 -24.59
CA LEU A 355 7.70 7.22 -25.98
C LEU A 355 8.96 6.55 -26.56
N GLY A 356 8.85 5.35 -27.15
CA GLY A 356 9.97 4.62 -27.74
C GLY A 356 9.63 3.22 -28.27
N ASN A 357 10.31 2.78 -29.33
CA ASN A 357 10.00 1.58 -30.10
C ASN A 357 10.66 0.31 -29.49
N ASN A 358 9.87 -0.54 -28.83
CA ASN A 358 10.21 -1.96 -28.66
C ASN A 358 9.19 -2.81 -29.41
N SER A 359 9.43 -2.97 -30.71
CA SER A 359 8.73 -3.94 -31.54
C SER A 359 9.27 -5.36 -31.29
N SER A 360 8.68 -6.05 -30.32
CA SER A 360 8.56 -7.51 -30.38
C SER A 360 7.33 -7.98 -29.61
N ASP A 361 6.39 -8.52 -30.38
CA ASP A 361 5.20 -9.30 -30.03
C ASP A 361 3.97 -8.62 -29.44
N SER A 362 3.15 -8.11 -30.36
CA SER A 362 1.72 -7.91 -30.20
C SER A 362 0.99 -9.25 -30.05
N LYS A 363 0.45 -9.53 -28.86
CA LYS A 363 -0.85 -10.22 -28.70
C LYS A 363 -1.52 -9.87 -27.37
N SER A 364 -2.40 -8.87 -27.47
CA SER A 364 -3.54 -8.56 -26.58
C SER A 364 -3.30 -8.67 -25.07
N GLU A 365 -2.83 -7.57 -24.46
CA GLU A 365 -2.99 -7.34 -23.03
C GLU A 365 -4.06 -6.27 -22.78
N SER A 366 -5.16 -6.74 -22.20
CA SER A 366 -6.12 -5.95 -21.44
C SER A 366 -5.50 -5.52 -20.11
N ASP A 367 -5.63 -4.23 -19.79
CA ASP A 367 -5.63 -3.65 -18.44
C ASP A 367 -4.71 -4.34 -17.40
N SER A 368 -3.42 -3.96 -17.37
CA SER A 368 -2.50 -4.35 -16.30
C SER A 368 -1.76 -3.14 -15.70
N ASN A 369 -1.57 -3.23 -14.39
CA ASN A 369 -1.23 -2.17 -13.45
C ASN A 369 0.24 -1.77 -13.49
N THR A 370 0.51 -0.47 -13.58
CA THR A 370 1.84 0.14 -13.42
C THR A 370 2.16 0.32 -11.93
N ASP A 371 2.67 -0.72 -11.28
CA ASP A 371 3.20 -0.68 -9.90
C ASP A 371 4.74 -0.84 -9.83
N GLY A 372 5.45 -0.71 -10.97
CA GLY A 372 6.88 -1.04 -11.07
C GLY A 372 7.90 0.12 -10.95
N GLU A 373 7.50 1.38 -11.02
CA GLU A 373 8.46 2.46 -11.39
C GLU A 373 8.70 3.58 -10.35
N MET A 374 8.22 3.44 -9.11
CA MET A 374 8.42 4.48 -8.08
C MET A 374 9.65 4.29 -7.17
N ALA A 375 10.53 3.32 -7.45
CA ALA A 375 11.66 3.01 -6.57
C ALA A 375 13.04 3.49 -7.06
N THR A 376 13.16 4.10 -8.24
CA THR A 376 14.47 4.28 -8.91
C THR A 376 15.03 5.70 -8.93
N ASN A 377 14.32 6.73 -8.44
CA ASN A 377 14.81 8.12 -8.54
C ASN A 377 14.76 8.87 -7.21
N TYR A 378 15.67 8.55 -6.30
CA TYR A 378 16.11 9.49 -5.27
C TYR A 378 17.63 9.60 -5.30
N PRO A 379 18.18 10.82 -5.26
CA PRO A 379 19.61 11.01 -5.18
C PRO A 379 20.15 10.61 -3.82
N HIS A 380 21.21 9.80 -3.85
CA HIS A 380 21.94 9.33 -2.68
C HIS A 380 22.86 10.44 -2.16
N GLU A 381 22.54 11.02 -1.00
CA GLU A 381 23.61 11.45 -0.07
C GLU A 381 24.41 10.18 0.31
N ASP A 382 25.74 10.31 0.41
CA ASP A 382 26.70 9.20 0.58
C ASP A 382 26.45 8.41 1.89
N ALA A 383 25.48 7.50 1.82
CA ALA A 383 25.08 6.58 2.87
C ALA A 383 26.19 5.59 3.23
N THR A 384 27.19 5.44 2.37
CA THR A 384 28.37 4.59 2.58
C THR A 384 29.28 5.17 3.66
N GLN A 385 29.50 6.49 3.66
CA GLN A 385 30.35 7.14 4.68
C GLN A 385 29.63 7.27 6.04
N LEU A 386 28.34 7.65 6.02
CA LEU A 386 27.52 7.76 7.24
C LEU A 386 27.24 6.38 7.88
N GLY A 387 27.11 5.34 7.05
CA GLY A 387 26.97 3.95 7.47
C GLY A 387 28.26 3.38 8.06
N HIS A 388 29.43 3.76 7.53
CA HIS A 388 30.72 3.30 8.05
C HIS A 388 31.06 3.95 9.41
N GLU A 389 30.81 5.25 9.57
CA GLU A 389 31.07 5.96 10.84
C GLU A 389 30.13 5.50 11.95
N LYS A 390 28.83 5.36 11.67
CA LYS A 390 27.85 4.85 12.66
C LYS A 390 28.03 3.36 12.95
N SER A 391 28.42 2.54 11.98
CA SER A 391 28.61 1.10 12.21
C SER A 391 29.84 0.78 13.04
N GLU A 392 30.95 1.52 12.90
CA GLU A 392 32.16 1.33 13.73
C GLU A 392 31.96 1.78 15.19
N GLU A 393 31.26 2.89 15.41
CA GLU A 393 30.89 3.32 16.78
C GLU A 393 29.90 2.35 17.42
N THR A 394 28.89 1.91 16.66
CA THR A 394 27.94 0.89 17.11
C THR A 394 28.60 -0.47 17.35
N TYR A 395 29.58 -0.88 16.53
CA TYR A 395 30.34 -2.13 16.73
C TYR A 395 31.27 -2.06 17.94
N LYS A 396 31.86 -0.90 18.23
CA LYS A 396 32.68 -0.69 19.43
C LYS A 396 31.83 -0.64 20.69
N GLU A 397 30.64 -0.03 20.64
CA GLU A 397 29.67 -0.08 21.73
C GLU A 397 29.10 -1.49 21.93
N TRP A 398 28.76 -2.20 20.85
CA TRP A 398 28.32 -3.60 20.91
C TRP A 398 29.42 -4.54 21.38
N GLY A 399 30.67 -4.32 20.96
CA GLY A 399 31.82 -5.08 21.45
C GLY A 399 32.03 -4.90 22.95
N LYS A 400 31.90 -3.67 23.45
CA LYS A 400 31.93 -3.39 24.91
C LYS A 400 30.73 -4.00 25.63
N TYR A 401 29.54 -3.94 25.03
CA TYR A 401 28.31 -4.54 25.56
C TYR A 401 28.42 -6.07 25.67
N TRP A 402 28.86 -6.76 24.62
CA TRP A 402 29.01 -8.22 24.62
C TRP A 402 30.18 -8.68 25.49
N THR A 403 31.24 -7.90 25.61
CA THR A 403 32.33 -8.17 26.56
C THR A 403 31.83 -8.04 28.00
N ALA A 404 31.02 -7.02 28.31
CA ALA A 404 30.40 -6.84 29.62
C ALA A 404 29.38 -7.95 29.96
N VAL A 405 28.55 -8.35 28.99
CA VAL A 405 27.58 -9.45 29.10
C VAL A 405 28.27 -10.81 29.30
N GLN A 406 29.49 -10.99 28.79
CA GLN A 406 30.27 -12.22 28.98
C GLN A 406 31.03 -12.24 30.33
N THR A 407 31.44 -11.09 30.87
CA THR A 407 32.17 -11.00 32.14
C THR A 407 31.27 -10.99 33.36
N ASP A 408 30.07 -10.39 33.29
CA ASP A 408 29.13 -10.38 34.41
C ASP A 408 28.01 -11.42 34.22
N LYS A 409 28.30 -12.64 34.66
CA LYS A 409 27.22 -13.57 35.02
C LYS A 409 26.47 -12.98 36.20
N THR A 410 25.15 -12.88 36.03
CA THR A 410 24.12 -12.48 37.00
C THR A 410 24.11 -11.00 37.38
N ASP A 411 23.37 -10.18 36.62
CA ASP A 411 22.20 -9.46 37.17
C ASP A 411 21.40 -8.71 36.09
N SER A 412 20.08 -8.96 36.11
CA SER A 412 18.92 -8.26 35.54
C SER A 412 19.11 -7.19 34.42
N ILE A 413 18.64 -7.52 33.21
CA ILE A 413 18.46 -6.62 32.04
C ILE A 413 17.22 -5.71 32.23
N LEU A 414 17.12 -4.93 33.32
CA LEU A 414 15.93 -4.07 33.53
C LEU A 414 16.18 -2.66 34.08
N ASN A 415 17.42 -2.15 34.12
CA ASN A 415 17.68 -0.83 34.75
C ASN A 415 18.36 0.22 33.86
N VAL A 416 18.03 0.32 32.57
CA VAL A 416 18.43 1.49 31.76
C VAL A 416 17.31 1.93 30.81
N THR A 417 16.16 2.34 31.35
CA THR A 417 15.30 3.35 30.72
C THR A 417 14.59 4.17 31.81
N GLN A 418 14.89 5.46 31.88
CA GLN A 418 14.17 6.47 32.67
C GLN A 418 12.83 6.77 31.96
N GLY A 419 11.65 6.91 32.58
CA GLY A 419 11.24 6.74 33.96
C GLY A 419 9.71 6.79 34.05
N HIS A 420 9.12 5.75 34.63
CA HIS A 420 8.00 5.83 35.57
C HIS A 420 8.19 4.61 36.48
N ALA A 421 8.56 4.86 37.74
CA ALA A 421 8.75 3.80 38.72
C ALA A 421 7.38 3.18 39.03
N ILE A 422 7.13 1.97 38.53
CA ILE A 422 6.10 1.09 39.04
C ILE A 422 6.78 0.26 40.13
N ASP A 423 6.30 0.38 41.36
CA ASP A 423 6.82 -0.35 42.51
C ASP A 423 6.44 -1.84 42.39
N TRP A 424 7.40 -2.64 41.91
CA TRP A 424 7.25 -4.09 41.78
C TRP A 424 7.60 -4.86 43.08
N LYS A 425 7.81 -4.19 44.23
CA LYS A 425 8.28 -4.84 45.47
C LYS A 425 7.27 -4.95 46.62
N ALA A 426 6.01 -4.59 46.42
CA ALA A 426 4.97 -4.88 47.40
C ALA A 426 4.27 -6.22 47.14
N ASN A 427 5.00 -7.35 47.20
CA ASN A 427 4.43 -8.66 47.59
C ASN A 427 5.45 -9.82 47.68
N SER A 428 6.72 -9.55 48.02
CA SER A 428 7.66 -10.62 48.39
C SER A 428 7.99 -10.51 49.88
N ASN A 429 7.16 -11.09 50.73
CA ASN A 429 7.57 -11.64 52.03
C ASN A 429 6.46 -12.52 52.63
N GLN A 430 6.57 -13.82 52.38
CA GLN A 430 6.58 -14.92 53.36
C GLN A 430 6.16 -16.22 52.65
N VAL A 431 7.15 -16.99 52.24
CA VAL A 431 6.99 -18.44 52.01
C VAL A 431 7.73 -19.11 53.16
N GLU A 432 7.01 -19.42 54.24
CA GLU A 432 7.34 -20.53 55.11
C GLU A 432 6.41 -21.70 54.79
N GLY A 433 6.98 -22.91 54.80
CA GLY A 433 6.46 -24.09 54.15
C GLY A 433 5.10 -24.61 54.62
N GLY A 434 4.37 -25.20 53.68
CA GLY A 434 3.13 -25.94 53.89
C GLY A 434 2.68 -26.60 52.58
N PRO A 435 1.95 -27.74 52.63
CA PRO A 435 2.00 -28.80 51.62
C PRO A 435 1.18 -28.51 50.36
N GLU A 436 1.62 -29.13 49.25
CA GLU A 436 0.90 -29.39 47.99
C GLU A 436 -0.40 -28.59 47.77
N GLY A 437 -0.32 -27.48 47.02
CA GLY A 437 -1.44 -26.57 46.80
C GLY A 437 -1.62 -26.16 45.34
N LYS A 438 -2.73 -26.63 44.74
CA LYS A 438 -3.56 -26.05 43.66
C LYS A 438 -2.84 -25.39 42.45
N LYS A 439 -3.02 -26.01 41.26
CA LYS A 439 -2.80 -25.39 39.94
C LYS A 439 -3.42 -23.99 39.91
N ASP A 440 -2.58 -22.96 39.69
CA ASP A 440 -3.00 -21.59 39.50
C ASP A 440 -3.88 -21.50 38.23
N LYS A 441 -5.20 -21.42 38.43
CA LYS A 441 -6.21 -21.40 37.35
C LYS A 441 -6.38 -20.01 36.71
N GLY A 442 -5.52 -19.03 37.03
CA GLY A 442 -5.82 -17.62 36.80
C GLY A 442 -5.23 -16.92 35.57
N ARG A 443 -4.10 -17.38 35.00
CA ARG A 443 -3.31 -16.53 34.07
C ARG A 443 -3.09 -17.18 32.71
N ARG A 444 -4.05 -16.95 31.80
CA ARG A 444 -4.04 -17.49 30.44
C ARG A 444 -3.96 -16.37 29.41
N TRP A 445 -3.02 -16.49 28.46
CA TRP A 445 -2.91 -15.57 27.33
C TRP A 445 -3.70 -16.08 26.13
N ILE A 446 -4.37 -15.14 25.47
CA ILE A 446 -5.02 -15.33 24.18
C ILE A 446 -4.46 -14.29 23.22
N PHE A 447 -3.85 -14.76 22.15
CA PHE A 447 -3.20 -13.92 21.15
C PHE A 447 -3.96 -13.97 19.82
N ALA A 448 -3.90 -12.86 19.09
CA ALA A 448 -4.31 -12.80 17.69
C ALA A 448 -3.20 -12.15 16.87
N MET A 449 -2.88 -12.72 15.72
CA MET A 449 -1.76 -12.29 14.89
C MET A 449 -2.16 -12.21 13.42
N ARG A 450 -1.82 -11.11 12.75
CA ARG A 450 -1.94 -10.99 11.28
C ARG A 450 -0.85 -11.82 10.61
N HIS A 451 -1.14 -12.44 9.47
CA HIS A 451 -0.12 -13.09 8.64
C HIS A 451 1.04 -12.15 8.25
N GLY A 452 2.19 -12.73 7.88
CA GLY A 452 3.36 -12.01 7.38
C GLY A 452 3.21 -11.42 5.97
N GLU A 453 4.28 -10.79 5.47
CA GLU A 453 4.36 -10.24 4.11
C GLU A 453 4.00 -11.28 3.02
N ARG A 454 3.17 -10.86 2.06
CA ARG A 454 2.60 -11.71 1.00
C ARG A 454 3.32 -11.50 -0.33
N VAL A 455 3.53 -12.58 -1.08
CA VAL A 455 4.18 -12.50 -2.40
C VAL A 455 3.37 -11.66 -3.40
N ASP A 456 2.05 -11.80 -3.43
CA ASP A 456 1.21 -11.08 -4.40
C ASP A 456 1.22 -9.56 -4.23
N LEU A 457 1.31 -9.06 -2.99
CA LEU A 457 1.39 -7.63 -2.70
C LEU A 457 2.80 -7.07 -2.91
N THR A 458 3.85 -7.89 -2.75
CA THR A 458 5.23 -7.45 -2.97
C THR A 458 5.62 -7.44 -4.45
N TYR A 459 5.09 -8.37 -5.27
CA TYR A 459 5.54 -8.58 -6.66
C TYR A 459 4.43 -8.43 -7.72
N GLY A 460 3.17 -8.22 -7.32
CA GLY A 460 2.05 -8.13 -8.26
C GLY A 460 1.82 -9.45 -9.02
N GLN A 461 2.01 -9.45 -10.35
CA GLN A 461 1.84 -10.64 -11.20
C GLN A 461 3.05 -11.59 -11.11
N TRP A 462 3.26 -12.19 -9.94
CA TRP A 462 4.41 -13.04 -9.67
C TRP A 462 4.33 -14.43 -10.32
N VAL A 463 3.12 -14.97 -10.55
CA VAL A 463 2.92 -16.33 -11.06
C VAL A 463 3.45 -16.50 -12.50
N PRO A 464 3.07 -15.67 -13.49
CA PRO A 464 3.65 -15.78 -14.84
C PRO A 464 5.17 -15.61 -14.86
N PHE A 465 5.71 -14.80 -13.93
CA PHE A 465 7.14 -14.58 -13.84
C PHE A 465 7.89 -15.78 -13.25
N CYS A 466 7.31 -16.48 -12.27
CA CYS A 466 7.99 -17.52 -11.50
C CYS A 466 7.67 -18.95 -11.94
N PHE A 467 6.77 -19.15 -12.90
CA PHE A 467 6.46 -20.47 -13.44
C PHE A 467 6.89 -20.54 -14.91
N ASP A 468 7.62 -21.59 -15.27
CA ASP A 468 8.01 -21.84 -16.67
C ASP A 468 6.84 -22.40 -17.50
N GLU A 469 7.10 -22.64 -18.81
CA GLU A 469 6.10 -23.19 -19.74
C GLU A 469 5.59 -24.57 -19.32
N ASP A 470 6.43 -25.35 -18.64
CA ASP A 470 6.08 -26.66 -18.07
C ASP A 470 5.31 -26.56 -16.74
N GLY A 471 5.07 -25.33 -16.24
CA GLY A 471 4.36 -25.09 -15.00
C GLY A 471 5.18 -25.39 -13.74
N LYS A 472 6.50 -25.45 -13.86
CA LYS A 472 7.42 -25.65 -12.73
C LYS A 472 7.86 -24.31 -12.15
N TYR A 473 7.89 -24.25 -10.82
CA TYR A 473 8.29 -23.06 -10.08
C TYR A 473 9.81 -22.83 -10.15
N VAL A 474 10.20 -21.61 -10.49
CA VAL A 474 11.58 -21.12 -10.52
C VAL A 474 11.67 -19.85 -9.69
N ARG A 475 12.51 -19.87 -8.66
CA ARG A 475 12.75 -18.71 -7.80
C ARG A 475 13.60 -17.67 -8.53
N LYS A 476 13.03 -16.51 -8.85
CA LYS A 476 13.69 -15.40 -9.58
C LYS A 476 14.06 -14.17 -8.74
N ASP A 477 13.77 -14.21 -7.45
CA ASP A 477 14.10 -13.18 -6.47
C ASP A 477 14.40 -13.83 -5.12
N LEU A 478 15.31 -13.26 -4.33
CA LEU A 478 15.72 -13.86 -3.06
C LEU A 478 14.61 -13.83 -2.01
N ASN A 479 13.71 -12.84 -2.08
CA ASN A 479 12.59 -12.73 -1.15
C ASN A 479 11.38 -13.62 -1.57
N LEU A 480 11.44 -14.28 -2.71
CA LEU A 480 10.48 -15.34 -3.07
C LEU A 480 10.76 -16.68 -2.33
N PRO A 481 9.72 -17.52 -2.11
CA PRO A 481 9.88 -18.85 -1.52
C PRO A 481 10.95 -19.72 -2.19
N LEU A 482 11.58 -20.61 -1.43
CA LEU A 482 12.56 -21.56 -2.00
C LEU A 482 11.90 -22.61 -2.89
N LYS A 483 10.70 -23.04 -2.49
CA LYS A 483 9.87 -24.03 -3.18
C LYS A 483 8.41 -23.72 -2.87
N LEU A 484 7.52 -24.20 -3.73
CA LEU A 484 6.08 -24.22 -3.50
C LEU A 484 5.61 -25.67 -3.36
N GLY A 485 4.58 -25.88 -2.55
CA GLY A 485 3.95 -27.17 -2.39
C GLY A 485 3.15 -27.58 -3.62
N GLU A 486 2.99 -28.87 -3.82
CA GLU A 486 2.00 -29.35 -4.78
C GLU A 486 0.61 -29.13 -4.19
N ARG A 487 -0.29 -28.53 -4.98
CA ARG A 487 -1.68 -28.28 -4.59
C ARG A 487 -2.63 -28.47 -5.76
N VAL A 488 -3.88 -28.81 -5.46
CA VAL A 488 -4.96 -28.80 -6.44
C VAL A 488 -5.06 -27.43 -7.13
N GLY A 489 -5.19 -27.45 -8.45
CA GLY A 489 -5.23 -26.27 -9.33
C GLY A 489 -3.88 -25.58 -9.55
N GLY A 490 -2.79 -26.11 -8.99
CA GLY A 490 -1.42 -25.71 -9.35
C GLY A 490 -1.16 -24.20 -9.22
N LYS A 491 -0.52 -23.62 -10.25
CA LYS A 491 -0.12 -22.21 -10.28
C LYS A 491 -1.31 -21.23 -10.21
N GLU A 492 -2.46 -21.59 -10.77
CA GLU A 492 -3.66 -20.74 -10.75
C GLU A 492 -4.24 -20.63 -9.33
N SER A 493 -4.16 -21.69 -8.54
CA SER A 493 -4.55 -21.65 -7.12
C SER A 493 -3.64 -20.73 -6.31
N TYR A 494 -2.34 -20.71 -6.60
CA TYR A 494 -1.38 -19.82 -5.95
C TYR A 494 -1.59 -18.33 -6.26
N LEU A 495 -2.18 -18.00 -7.42
CA LEU A 495 -2.55 -16.63 -7.75
C LEU A 495 -3.66 -16.10 -6.81
N LYS A 496 -4.57 -16.98 -6.37
CA LYS A 496 -5.72 -16.63 -5.52
C LYS A 496 -5.44 -16.84 -4.03
N ASP A 497 -4.54 -17.77 -3.71
CA ASP A 497 -4.12 -18.11 -2.35
C ASP A 497 -2.58 -18.07 -2.25
N THR A 498 -2.09 -16.83 -2.18
CA THR A 498 -0.67 -16.48 -2.20
C THR A 498 0.12 -17.03 -1.01
N PRO A 499 1.39 -17.43 -1.20
CA PRO A 499 2.30 -17.74 -0.10
C PRO A 499 2.91 -16.49 0.54
N LEU A 500 3.61 -16.68 1.65
CA LEU A 500 4.48 -15.66 2.26
C LEU A 500 5.76 -15.47 1.46
N THR A 501 6.31 -14.26 1.52
CA THR A 501 7.69 -13.99 1.14
C THR A 501 8.67 -14.56 2.19
N ARG A 502 9.97 -14.54 1.91
CA ARG A 502 11.00 -14.90 2.89
C ARG A 502 11.04 -13.91 4.05
N VAL A 503 10.85 -12.62 3.78
CA VAL A 503 10.69 -11.58 4.80
C VAL A 503 9.43 -11.83 5.63
N GLY A 504 8.31 -12.22 5.02
CA GLY A 504 7.08 -12.56 5.73
C GLY A 504 7.26 -13.74 6.71
N ARG A 505 8.04 -14.75 6.32
CA ARG A 505 8.43 -15.86 7.21
C ARG A 505 9.34 -15.38 8.35
N LEU A 506 10.31 -14.51 8.05
CA LEU A 506 11.20 -13.95 9.07
C LEU A 506 10.43 -13.10 10.09
N GLN A 507 9.50 -12.25 9.64
CA GLN A 507 8.62 -11.46 10.52
C GLN A 507 7.88 -12.38 11.51
N ALA A 508 7.32 -13.49 11.02
CA ALA A 508 6.61 -14.45 11.85
C ALA A 508 7.54 -15.17 12.84
N TYR A 509 8.74 -15.57 12.39
CA TYR A 509 9.78 -16.15 13.24
C TYR A 509 10.18 -15.20 14.38
N LEU A 510 10.40 -13.91 14.08
CA LEU A 510 10.79 -12.92 15.08
C LEU A 510 9.73 -12.71 16.17
N VAL A 511 8.44 -12.80 15.83
CA VAL A 511 7.36 -12.75 16.83
C VAL A 511 7.40 -13.99 17.73
N GLY A 512 7.61 -15.18 17.16
CA GLY A 512 7.79 -16.42 17.94
C GLY A 512 9.00 -16.35 18.87
N GLU A 513 10.13 -15.86 18.36
CA GLU A 513 11.34 -15.60 19.15
C GLU A 513 11.08 -14.60 20.27
N GLY A 514 10.35 -13.51 19.99
CA GLY A 514 9.97 -12.51 20.99
C GLY A 514 9.18 -13.12 22.14
N LEU A 515 8.20 -13.98 21.86
CA LEU A 515 7.44 -14.68 22.91
C LEU A 515 8.28 -15.70 23.67
N ARG A 516 9.18 -16.41 22.99
CA ARG A 516 10.14 -17.32 23.64
C ARG A 516 11.04 -16.57 24.62
N LEU A 517 11.60 -15.44 24.21
CA LEU A 517 12.46 -14.60 25.06
C LEU A 517 11.68 -13.97 26.23
N ALA A 518 10.39 -13.68 26.03
CA ALA A 518 9.50 -13.24 27.10
C ALA A 518 9.07 -14.37 28.06
N GLY A 519 9.48 -15.62 27.81
CA GLY A 519 9.13 -16.77 28.65
C GLY A 519 7.65 -17.16 28.58
N VAL A 520 6.96 -16.84 27.47
CA VAL A 520 5.53 -17.11 27.29
C VAL A 520 5.34 -18.30 26.34
N PRO A 521 5.06 -19.52 26.84
CA PRO A 521 4.83 -20.67 25.99
C PRO A 521 3.46 -20.59 25.31
N VAL A 522 3.32 -21.13 24.11
CA VAL A 522 2.03 -21.26 23.40
C VAL A 522 1.79 -22.73 23.08
N THR A 523 0.63 -23.24 23.49
CA THR A 523 0.29 -24.68 23.37
C THR A 523 -0.80 -24.93 22.35
N HIS A 524 -1.63 -23.92 22.05
CA HIS A 524 -2.75 -24.03 21.12
C HIS A 524 -2.62 -23.02 19.99
N VAL A 525 -2.33 -23.48 18.78
CA VAL A 525 -2.16 -22.64 17.60
C VAL A 525 -3.26 -22.93 16.59
N TYR A 526 -4.11 -21.94 16.34
CA TYR A 526 -5.15 -21.97 15.32
C TYR A 526 -4.76 -21.04 14.18
N ALA A 527 -4.90 -21.50 12.93
CA ALA A 527 -4.59 -20.68 11.76
C ALA A 527 -5.76 -20.67 10.78
N SER A 528 -6.02 -19.51 10.17
CA SER A 528 -6.90 -19.42 9.01
C SER A 528 -6.44 -20.37 7.89
N ALA A 529 -7.39 -20.92 7.13
CA ALA A 529 -7.12 -21.82 6.00
C ALA A 529 -6.36 -21.16 4.82
N ALA A 530 -6.15 -19.84 4.82
CA ALA A 530 -5.32 -19.19 3.81
C ALA A 530 -3.86 -19.61 3.97
N LEU A 531 -3.17 -19.92 2.85
CA LEU A 531 -1.80 -20.48 2.91
C LEU A 531 -0.84 -19.59 3.69
N ARG A 532 -0.86 -18.27 3.42
CA ARG A 532 -0.06 -17.28 4.14
C ARG A 532 -0.24 -17.31 5.67
N CYS A 533 -1.43 -17.64 6.17
CA CYS A 533 -1.70 -17.73 7.60
C CYS A 533 -1.10 -19.01 8.20
N VAL A 534 -1.23 -20.14 7.50
CA VAL A 534 -0.62 -21.41 7.93
C VAL A 534 0.91 -21.33 7.89
N GLU A 535 1.50 -20.72 6.86
CA GLU A 535 2.95 -20.50 6.80
C GLU A 535 3.44 -19.54 7.89
N THR A 536 2.63 -18.52 8.23
CA THR A 536 2.92 -17.63 9.37
C THR A 536 2.94 -18.43 10.67
N ALA A 537 1.90 -19.22 10.92
CA ALA A 537 1.79 -20.04 12.13
C ALA A 537 2.93 -21.05 12.26
N HIS A 538 3.34 -21.66 11.16
CA HIS A 538 4.49 -22.57 11.13
C HIS A 538 5.80 -21.84 11.46
N SER A 539 6.08 -20.71 10.80
CA SER A 539 7.32 -19.94 11.04
C SER A 539 7.36 -19.35 12.46
N PHE A 540 6.20 -18.96 12.99
CA PHE A 540 6.03 -18.56 14.38
C PHE A 540 6.42 -19.68 15.36
N LEU A 541 5.96 -20.93 15.10
CA LEU A 541 6.33 -22.09 15.92
C LEU A 541 7.83 -22.39 15.87
N GLU A 542 8.48 -22.19 14.71
CA GLU A 542 9.94 -22.31 14.58
C GLU A 542 10.67 -21.28 15.44
N GLY A 543 10.27 -20.01 15.39
CA GLY A 543 10.86 -18.94 16.22
C GLY A 543 10.61 -19.13 17.73
N LEU A 544 9.42 -19.62 18.07
CA LEU A 544 9.04 -19.99 19.44
C LEU A 544 9.84 -21.21 19.94
N GLN A 545 10.46 -21.97 19.03
CA GLN A 545 11.07 -23.28 19.31
C GLN A 545 10.10 -24.19 20.07
N ALA A 546 8.84 -24.18 19.61
CA ALA A 546 7.78 -24.94 20.24
C ALA A 546 8.06 -26.45 20.16
N ASP A 547 7.52 -27.19 21.14
CA ASP A 547 7.60 -28.64 21.12
C ASP A 547 6.96 -29.19 19.82
N PRO A 548 7.55 -30.20 19.16
CA PRO A 548 7.01 -30.76 17.92
C PRO A 548 5.57 -31.27 18.02
N SER A 549 5.07 -31.56 19.23
CA SER A 549 3.66 -31.94 19.49
C SER A 549 2.69 -30.76 19.32
N VAL A 550 3.16 -29.51 19.40
CA VAL A 550 2.35 -28.32 19.14
C VAL A 550 2.14 -28.19 17.63
N LYS A 551 0.96 -28.62 17.17
CA LYS A 551 0.56 -28.60 15.76
C LYS A 551 -0.34 -27.41 15.45
N VAL A 552 -0.28 -26.94 14.20
CA VAL A 552 -1.18 -25.90 13.67
C VAL A 552 -2.55 -26.49 13.34
N LYS A 553 -3.59 -26.02 14.05
CA LYS A 553 -4.99 -26.38 13.81
C LYS A 553 -5.57 -25.47 12.73
N VAL A 554 -5.78 -26.01 11.52
CA VAL A 554 -6.27 -25.23 10.37
C VAL A 554 -7.78 -25.04 10.49
N GLU A 555 -8.23 -23.81 10.68
CA GLU A 555 -9.61 -23.43 10.96
C GLU A 555 -10.16 -22.48 9.88
N PRO A 556 -10.98 -22.98 8.94
CA PRO A 556 -11.60 -22.18 7.89
C PRO A 556 -12.48 -21.05 8.42
N GLY A 557 -13.07 -21.18 9.61
CA GLY A 557 -13.87 -20.13 10.25
C GLY A 557 -13.08 -18.86 10.60
N LEU A 558 -11.73 -18.90 10.60
CA LEU A 558 -10.86 -17.72 10.73
C LEU A 558 -10.50 -17.07 9.39
N PHE A 559 -11.01 -17.56 8.26
CA PHE A 559 -10.79 -16.93 6.95
C PHE A 559 -11.30 -15.50 6.89
N GLU A 560 -10.69 -14.66 6.06
CA GLU A 560 -11.12 -13.27 5.89
C GLU A 560 -12.50 -13.16 5.23
N TYR A 561 -13.02 -11.95 5.14
CA TYR A 561 -14.35 -11.71 4.58
C TYR A 561 -14.41 -12.13 3.11
N LYS A 562 -15.24 -13.11 2.77
CA LYS A 562 -15.30 -13.73 1.43
C LYS A 562 -15.61 -12.73 0.32
N MET A 563 -16.34 -11.65 0.64
CA MET A 563 -16.69 -10.62 -0.34
C MET A 563 -15.47 -9.90 -0.92
N TRP A 564 -14.31 -9.91 -0.23
CA TRP A 564 -13.06 -9.37 -0.77
C TRP A 564 -12.50 -10.18 -1.95
N HIS A 565 -13.00 -11.40 -2.18
CA HIS A 565 -12.56 -12.31 -3.24
C HIS A 565 -13.54 -12.43 -4.41
N LEU A 566 -14.67 -11.70 -4.38
CA LEU A 566 -15.74 -11.81 -5.39
C LEU A 566 -15.26 -11.62 -6.83
N ALA A 567 -14.33 -10.69 -7.07
CA ALA A 567 -13.84 -10.37 -8.41
C ALA A 567 -12.87 -11.44 -8.98
N LYS A 568 -12.06 -12.08 -8.11
CA LYS A 568 -11.03 -13.06 -8.53
C LYS A 568 -11.50 -14.51 -8.40
N GLY A 569 -12.58 -14.72 -7.65
CA GLY A 569 -13.01 -16.02 -7.16
C GLY A 569 -12.01 -16.59 -6.14
N MET A 570 -12.47 -17.51 -5.30
CA MET A 570 -11.61 -18.20 -4.34
C MET A 570 -11.03 -19.47 -4.96
N ALA A 571 -9.75 -19.75 -4.70
CA ALA A 571 -9.18 -21.07 -4.96
C ALA A 571 -9.57 -22.04 -3.84
N PRO A 572 -9.61 -23.35 -4.11
CA PRO A 572 -9.67 -24.33 -3.04
C PRO A 572 -8.46 -24.15 -2.12
N PHE A 573 -8.72 -24.11 -0.81
CA PHE A 573 -7.66 -24.11 0.20
C PHE A 573 -6.83 -25.40 0.08
N MET A 574 -5.54 -25.32 0.42
CA MET A 574 -4.75 -26.54 0.55
C MET A 574 -5.32 -27.38 1.69
N THR A 575 -5.50 -28.66 1.44
CA THR A 575 -5.92 -29.63 2.45
C THR A 575 -4.83 -29.78 3.53
N PRO A 576 -5.18 -30.19 4.76
CA PRO A 576 -4.18 -30.49 5.79
C PRO A 576 -3.10 -31.48 5.33
N ILE A 577 -3.46 -32.46 4.49
CA ILE A 577 -2.49 -33.42 3.93
C ILE A 577 -1.53 -32.75 2.95
N GLU A 578 -2.01 -31.87 2.08
CA GLU A 578 -1.16 -31.10 1.16
C GLU A 578 -0.22 -30.16 1.92
N LEU A 579 -0.73 -29.47 2.95
CA LEU A 579 0.07 -28.61 3.82
C LEU A 579 1.16 -29.39 4.57
N TYR A 580 0.82 -30.59 5.08
CA TYR A 580 1.79 -31.48 5.72
C TYR A 580 2.86 -31.96 4.74
N LYS A 581 2.48 -32.37 3.52
CA LYS A 581 3.42 -32.76 2.46
C LYS A 581 4.32 -31.61 2.01
N TYR A 582 3.81 -30.38 2.04
CA TYR A 582 4.59 -29.18 1.78
C TYR A 582 5.67 -28.92 2.86
N GLY A 583 5.49 -29.52 4.05
CA GLY A 583 6.42 -29.47 5.17
C GLY A 583 5.95 -28.61 6.34
N LEU A 584 4.67 -28.22 6.36
CA LEU A 584 4.10 -27.41 7.43
C LEU A 584 3.60 -28.30 8.58
N ASN A 585 3.86 -27.90 9.82
CA ASN A 585 3.55 -28.68 11.03
C ASN A 585 2.06 -28.62 11.42
N VAL A 586 1.17 -29.09 10.54
CA VAL A 586 -0.29 -29.05 10.73
C VAL A 586 -0.85 -30.27 11.47
N ASP A 587 -1.96 -30.08 12.18
CA ASP A 587 -2.69 -31.14 12.86
C ASP A 587 -3.65 -31.84 11.88
N LEU A 588 -3.35 -33.09 11.54
CA LEU A 588 -4.17 -33.90 10.64
C LEU A 588 -5.43 -34.48 11.31
N GLN A 589 -5.48 -34.48 12.64
CA GLN A 589 -6.61 -35.03 13.41
C GLN A 589 -7.59 -33.94 13.86
N TYR A 590 -7.20 -32.67 13.73
CA TYR A 590 -8.05 -31.55 14.05
C TYR A 590 -9.32 -31.53 13.18
N LYS A 591 -10.46 -31.33 13.83
CA LYS A 591 -11.76 -31.14 13.18
C LYS A 591 -12.16 -29.68 13.34
N PRO A 592 -12.29 -28.91 12.26
CA PRO A 592 -12.68 -27.51 12.34
C PRO A 592 -14.07 -27.33 12.96
N TYR A 593 -14.25 -26.21 13.65
CA TYR A 593 -15.55 -25.77 14.18
C TYR A 593 -16.50 -25.38 13.05
N ILE A 594 -15.96 -24.82 11.97
CA ILE A 594 -16.73 -24.32 10.84
C ILE A 594 -16.15 -24.89 9.55
N ASP A 595 -17.02 -25.55 8.79
CA ASP A 595 -16.75 -25.89 7.40
C ASP A 595 -17.19 -24.71 6.53
N LEU A 596 -16.22 -24.03 5.90
CA LEU A 596 -16.47 -22.83 5.13
C LEU A 596 -16.67 -23.18 3.65
N ASP A 597 -17.90 -23.03 3.18
CA ASP A 597 -18.18 -23.09 1.74
C ASP A 597 -17.64 -21.84 1.02
N ILE A 598 -16.70 -22.07 0.10
CA ILE A 598 -16.02 -21.06 -0.70
C ILE A 598 -16.87 -20.56 -1.89
N HIS A 599 -17.97 -21.23 -2.21
CA HIS A 599 -18.83 -20.88 -3.35
C HIS A 599 -20.03 -20.01 -2.96
N SER A 600 -20.35 -19.93 -1.68
CA SER A 600 -21.40 -19.06 -1.15
C SER A 600 -20.89 -17.66 -0.82
N ASN A 601 -21.76 -16.67 -0.98
CA ASN A 601 -21.52 -15.34 -0.44
C ASN A 601 -21.76 -15.33 1.07
N GLU A 602 -21.18 -14.35 1.78
CA GLU A 602 -21.49 -14.11 3.19
C GLU A 602 -21.73 -12.61 3.42
N THR A 603 -22.61 -12.29 4.35
CA THR A 603 -22.83 -10.95 4.88
C THR A 603 -21.75 -10.61 5.92
N LEU A 604 -21.61 -9.32 6.23
CA LEU A 604 -20.67 -8.88 7.27
C LEU A 604 -21.01 -9.46 8.65
N GLU A 605 -22.30 -9.61 8.95
CA GLU A 605 -22.75 -10.19 10.22
C GLU A 605 -22.40 -11.67 10.30
N GLU A 606 -22.61 -12.43 9.23
CA GLU A 606 -22.22 -13.85 9.16
C GLU A 606 -20.71 -14.04 9.31
N TYR A 607 -19.90 -13.17 8.68
CA TYR A 607 -18.45 -13.14 8.81
C TYR A 607 -18.00 -13.02 10.27
N TYR A 608 -18.52 -12.02 10.99
CA TYR A 608 -18.15 -11.81 12.38
C TYR A 608 -18.70 -12.91 13.30
N LYS A 609 -19.92 -13.39 13.06
CA LYS A 609 -20.51 -14.51 13.84
C LYS A 609 -19.68 -15.78 13.74
N ARG A 610 -19.19 -16.14 12.55
CA ARG A 610 -18.34 -17.32 12.39
C ARG A 610 -16.99 -17.18 13.10
N GLY A 611 -16.37 -15.99 13.02
CA GLY A 611 -15.12 -15.71 13.73
C GLY A 611 -15.30 -15.73 15.25
N GLU A 612 -16.39 -15.14 15.75
CA GLU A 612 -16.76 -15.18 17.17
C GLU A 612 -16.95 -16.62 17.65
N LEU A 613 -17.72 -17.43 16.93
CA LEU A 613 -17.97 -18.83 17.28
C LEU A 613 -16.66 -19.62 17.42
N VAL A 614 -15.73 -19.44 16.49
CA VAL A 614 -14.42 -20.10 16.54
C VAL A 614 -13.63 -19.69 17.77
N VAL A 615 -13.46 -18.39 18.01
CA VAL A 615 -12.66 -17.90 19.15
C VAL A 615 -13.26 -18.39 20.47
N GLN A 616 -14.58 -18.29 20.63
CA GLN A 616 -15.26 -18.73 21.85
C GLN A 616 -15.17 -20.25 22.05
N SER A 617 -15.34 -21.04 20.99
CA SER A 617 -15.27 -22.51 21.06
C SER A 617 -13.85 -22.97 21.38
N ALA A 618 -12.84 -22.40 20.71
CA ALA A 618 -11.44 -22.68 20.97
C ALA A 618 -11.05 -22.39 22.42
N VAL A 619 -11.48 -21.24 22.98
CA VAL A 619 -11.20 -20.88 24.37
C VAL A 619 -11.85 -21.84 25.36
N LYS A 620 -13.12 -22.21 25.13
CA LYS A 620 -13.88 -23.15 25.98
C LYS A 620 -13.29 -24.56 25.96
N ASP A 621 -13.02 -25.10 24.78
CA ASP A 621 -12.56 -26.48 24.63
C ASP A 621 -11.18 -26.70 25.26
N THR A 622 -10.33 -25.68 25.18
CA THR A 622 -8.97 -25.72 25.72
C THR A 622 -8.88 -25.24 27.17
N GLU A 623 -9.99 -24.86 27.81
CA GLU A 623 -10.01 -24.35 29.19
C GLU A 623 -9.56 -25.41 30.20
N ASN A 624 -9.97 -26.67 30.02
CA ASN A 624 -9.60 -27.79 30.89
C ASN A 624 -8.12 -28.20 30.73
N GLU A 625 -7.61 -28.12 29.50
CA GLU A 625 -6.21 -28.42 29.18
C GLU A 625 -5.28 -27.28 29.64
N GLY A 626 -5.80 -26.04 29.66
CA GLY A 626 -5.04 -24.84 29.96
C GLY A 626 -4.10 -24.45 28.81
N GLY A 627 -3.09 -23.64 29.15
CA GLY A 627 -2.09 -23.18 28.19
C GLY A 627 -2.56 -22.05 27.27
N ASN A 628 -1.62 -21.33 26.69
CA ASN A 628 -1.90 -20.11 25.92
C ASN A 628 -2.35 -20.44 24.49
N ILE A 629 -3.24 -19.60 23.96
CA ILE A 629 -3.81 -19.74 22.62
C ILE A 629 -3.28 -18.63 21.71
N ILE A 630 -3.03 -18.94 20.44
CA ILE A 630 -2.84 -17.95 19.38
C ILE A 630 -3.73 -18.24 18.18
N PHE A 631 -4.37 -17.18 17.66
CA PHE A 631 -5.13 -17.18 16.41
C PHE A 631 -4.33 -16.44 15.33
N VAL A 632 -3.83 -17.16 14.33
CA VAL A 632 -3.09 -16.59 13.20
C VAL A 632 -4.01 -16.45 12.00
N GLY A 633 -4.29 -15.22 11.60
CA GLY A 633 -5.24 -14.93 10.54
C GLY A 633 -4.93 -13.65 9.79
N HIS A 634 -5.91 -12.78 9.70
CA HIS A 634 -5.88 -11.56 8.89
C HIS A 634 -5.90 -10.33 9.81
N ALA A 635 -5.81 -9.13 9.24
CA ALA A 635 -5.89 -7.89 10.04
C ALA A 635 -7.15 -7.86 10.93
N ALA A 636 -8.28 -8.34 10.40
CA ALA A 636 -9.55 -8.44 11.13
C ALA A 636 -9.58 -9.47 12.26
N THR A 637 -8.66 -10.45 12.28
CA THR A 637 -8.63 -11.46 13.34
C THR A 637 -8.37 -10.85 14.71
N LEU A 638 -7.60 -9.74 14.79
CA LEU A 638 -7.35 -9.04 16.05
C LEU A 638 -8.63 -8.44 16.63
N ASP A 639 -9.45 -7.80 15.76
CA ASP A 639 -10.74 -7.20 16.14
C ASP A 639 -11.76 -8.27 16.52
N VAL A 640 -11.86 -9.34 15.70
CA VAL A 640 -12.72 -10.50 15.97
C VAL A 640 -12.40 -11.12 17.33
N MET A 641 -11.11 -11.31 17.66
CA MET A 641 -10.70 -11.83 18.97
C MET A 641 -11.17 -10.91 20.10
N ALA A 642 -10.89 -9.61 20.02
CA ALA A 642 -11.26 -8.67 21.07
C ALA A 642 -12.78 -8.64 21.31
N ILE A 643 -13.57 -8.61 20.23
CA ILE A 643 -15.03 -8.63 20.32
C ILE A 643 -15.53 -9.96 20.90
N ALA A 644 -15.02 -11.10 20.42
CA ALA A 644 -15.46 -12.43 20.85
C ALA A 644 -15.20 -12.68 22.33
N LEU A 645 -14.04 -12.24 22.84
CA LEU A 645 -13.68 -12.35 24.26
C LEU A 645 -14.52 -11.43 25.14
N LYS A 646 -14.76 -10.19 24.71
CA LYS A 646 -15.65 -9.26 25.43
C LYS A 646 -17.06 -9.80 25.55
N ARG A 647 -17.60 -10.36 24.46
CA ARG A 647 -18.96 -10.94 24.41
C ARG A 647 -19.10 -12.25 25.19
N MET A 648 -18.01 -12.95 25.52
CA MET A 648 -18.09 -14.10 26.43
C MET A 648 -18.39 -13.69 27.87
N ASN A 649 -17.98 -12.49 28.28
CA ASN A 649 -18.13 -12.03 29.67
C ASN A 649 -19.43 -11.25 29.90
N GLU A 650 -20.08 -10.77 28.84
CA GLU A 650 -21.29 -9.95 28.92
C GLU A 650 -22.58 -10.80 28.84
N THR A 651 -23.46 -10.70 29.83
CA THR A 651 -24.84 -11.23 29.77
C THR A 651 -25.79 -10.15 29.22
N ARG A 652 -25.58 -9.72 27.97
CA ARG A 652 -26.40 -8.67 27.35
C ARG A 652 -27.32 -9.24 26.28
N SER A 653 -28.60 -8.84 26.31
CA SER A 653 -29.62 -9.34 25.35
C SER A 653 -29.49 -8.77 23.94
N GLN A 654 -28.76 -7.65 23.78
CA GLN A 654 -28.47 -7.00 22.49
C GLN A 654 -27.05 -6.44 22.50
N TYR A 655 -26.26 -6.85 21.51
CA TYR A 655 -24.93 -6.32 21.26
C TYR A 655 -24.99 -5.22 20.19
N PRO A 656 -24.07 -4.25 20.21
CA PRO A 656 -23.91 -3.34 19.08
C PRO A 656 -23.61 -4.12 17.80
N GLU A 657 -24.12 -3.62 16.67
CA GLU A 657 -23.89 -4.22 15.36
C GLU A 657 -22.40 -4.35 15.05
N TYR A 658 -22.04 -5.42 14.34
CA TYR A 658 -20.69 -5.62 13.85
C TYR A 658 -20.33 -4.52 12.86
N LYS A 659 -19.22 -3.83 13.13
CA LYS A 659 -18.65 -2.83 12.23
C LYS A 659 -17.19 -3.17 12.01
N ILE A 660 -16.75 -3.08 10.76
CA ILE A 660 -15.32 -3.14 10.44
C ILE A 660 -14.66 -1.94 11.13
N HIS A 661 -13.79 -2.20 12.10
CA HIS A 661 -13.07 -1.12 12.78
C HIS A 661 -12.20 -0.34 11.79
N ASN A 662 -12.24 0.99 11.84
CA ASN A 662 -11.43 1.90 11.02
C ASN A 662 -9.91 1.62 11.11
N ASN A 663 -9.48 0.97 12.19
CA ASN A 663 -8.07 0.66 12.46
C ASN A 663 -7.55 -0.59 11.72
N LEU A 664 -8.40 -1.33 10.98
CA LEU A 664 -8.01 -2.55 10.27
C LEU A 664 -6.79 -2.35 9.36
N LEU A 665 -6.71 -1.18 8.72
CA LEU A 665 -5.65 -0.79 7.79
C LEU A 665 -4.34 -0.44 8.48
N ARG A 666 -4.40 -0.09 9.76
CA ARG A 666 -3.24 0.27 10.57
C ARG A 666 -2.52 -0.93 11.16
N VAL A 667 -3.05 -2.14 10.98
CA VAL A 667 -2.48 -3.39 11.54
C VAL A 667 -1.39 -3.90 10.59
N PRO A 668 -0.08 -3.73 10.87
CA PRO A 668 0.98 -4.19 9.96
C PRO A 668 1.06 -5.74 9.89
N TYR A 669 1.88 -6.25 8.97
CA TYR A 669 2.21 -7.68 8.93
C TYR A 669 2.74 -8.16 10.29
N CYS A 670 2.33 -9.36 10.70
CA CYS A 670 2.72 -9.95 11.99
C CYS A 670 2.36 -9.12 13.23
N ALA A 671 1.48 -8.12 13.12
CA ALA A 671 0.95 -7.41 14.28
C ALA A 671 0.31 -8.39 15.27
N LEU A 672 0.65 -8.24 16.54
CA LEU A 672 0.24 -9.12 17.62
C LEU A 672 -0.69 -8.36 18.58
N GLY A 673 -1.90 -8.86 18.75
CA GLY A 673 -2.82 -8.47 19.82
C GLY A 673 -2.80 -9.52 20.95
N ALA A 674 -2.99 -9.07 22.18
CA ALA A 674 -2.99 -9.94 23.35
C ALA A 674 -4.19 -9.62 24.27
N ALA A 675 -4.75 -10.68 24.86
CA ALA A 675 -5.72 -10.59 25.93
C ALA A 675 -5.34 -11.56 27.07
N ARG A 676 -5.63 -11.20 28.31
CA ARG A 676 -5.29 -11.99 29.50
C ARG A 676 -6.31 -11.80 30.62
N ASP A 677 -6.22 -12.70 31.60
CA ASP A 677 -6.88 -12.68 32.92
C ASP A 677 -8.41 -12.77 32.82
N GLN A 678 -9.06 -13.86 33.23
CA GLN A 678 -10.53 -13.94 33.18
C GLN A 678 -11.16 -12.97 34.21
N PRO A 679 -12.08 -12.06 33.84
CA PRO A 679 -12.67 -11.82 32.52
C PRO A 679 -11.67 -11.21 31.52
N TYR A 680 -11.45 -11.86 30.36
CA TYR A 680 -10.37 -11.49 29.44
C TYR A 680 -10.36 -10.01 29.04
N GLU A 681 -9.28 -9.31 29.38
CA GLU A 681 -9.03 -7.92 29.00
C GLU A 681 -7.93 -7.83 27.94
N VAL A 682 -8.07 -6.89 27.01
CA VAL A 682 -7.04 -6.59 26.01
C VAL A 682 -5.89 -5.88 26.70
N VAL A 683 -4.67 -6.41 26.55
CA VAL A 683 -3.46 -5.94 27.23
C VAL A 683 -2.31 -5.79 26.26
N CYS A 684 -1.24 -5.11 26.69
CA CYS A 684 -0.01 -5.05 25.92
C CYS A 684 0.58 -6.45 25.70
N PRO A 685 0.95 -6.84 24.47
CA PRO A 685 1.65 -8.09 24.21
C PRO A 685 2.98 -8.17 24.99
N PRO A 686 3.43 -9.38 25.37
CA PRO A 686 4.64 -9.57 26.17
C PRO A 686 5.93 -9.47 25.34
N CYS A 687 5.86 -9.15 24.04
CA CYS A 687 7.00 -8.88 23.18
C CYS A 687 6.80 -7.56 22.40
N PRO A 688 7.89 -6.91 21.96
CA PRO A 688 7.82 -5.66 21.21
C PRO A 688 7.09 -5.78 19.86
N PRO A 689 6.57 -4.67 19.30
CA PRO A 689 6.15 -4.61 17.90
C PRO A 689 7.36 -4.65 16.95
N SER A 690 7.10 -4.86 15.66
CA SER A 690 8.14 -4.91 14.62
C SER A 690 7.89 -3.86 13.53
N ILE A 691 8.97 -3.29 12.99
CA ILE A 691 8.96 -2.37 11.84
C ILE A 691 10.17 -2.66 10.94
N ASN A 692 9.98 -2.59 9.62
CA ASN A 692 11.06 -2.67 8.63
C ASN A 692 10.75 -1.76 7.44
N SER A 693 11.79 -1.26 6.77
CA SER A 693 11.64 -0.49 5.52
C SER A 693 11.48 -1.41 4.31
N SER A 694 11.06 -0.85 3.18
CA SER A 694 11.10 -1.52 1.88
C SER A 694 12.53 -1.59 1.34
N SER A 695 12.77 -2.53 0.44
CA SER A 695 14.01 -2.64 -0.35
C SER A 695 13.64 -2.91 -1.80
N GLY A 696 14.09 -2.04 -2.71
CA GLY A 696 13.88 -2.20 -4.14
C GLY A 696 14.67 -3.38 -4.72
N ARG A 697 14.25 -3.84 -5.91
CA ARG A 697 14.97 -4.87 -6.68
C ARG A 697 16.09 -4.20 -7.49
N PHE A 698 17.32 -4.67 -7.33
CA PHE A 698 18.48 -4.16 -8.06
C PHE A 698 18.65 -4.86 -9.41
N ASP A 699 18.90 -4.11 -10.49
CA ASP A 699 19.35 -4.64 -11.78
C ASP A 699 20.85 -4.39 -11.98
N TRP A 700 21.63 -5.47 -11.92
CA TRP A 700 23.08 -5.41 -12.05
C TRP A 700 23.54 -4.93 -13.43
N ARG A 701 22.70 -5.02 -14.48
CA ARG A 701 23.08 -4.57 -15.83
C ARG A 701 23.35 -3.08 -15.90
N MET A 702 22.80 -2.30 -14.98
CA MET A 702 23.11 -0.88 -14.85
C MET A 702 24.60 -0.62 -14.60
N LEU A 703 25.36 -1.61 -14.11
CA LEU A 703 26.81 -1.51 -13.92
C LEU A 703 27.61 -1.77 -15.21
N LEU A 704 26.99 -2.32 -16.26
CA LEU A 704 27.64 -2.54 -17.56
C LEU A 704 27.69 -1.26 -18.40
N ASP A 705 26.82 -0.29 -18.08
CA ASP A 705 26.70 0.99 -18.75
C ASP A 705 27.54 2.09 -18.06
N ALA A 706 28.45 1.70 -17.13
CA ALA A 706 29.31 2.57 -16.33
C ALA A 706 30.73 2.72 -16.88
#